data_AF-A0A8C4RBD9-F1
#
_entry.id   AF-A0A8C4RBD9-F1
#
_cell.length_a   1.000
_cell.length_b   1.000
_cell.length_c   1.000
_cell.angle_alpha   90.00
_cell.angle_beta   90.00
_cell.angle_gamma   90.00
#
_symmetry.space_group_name_H-M   'P 1'
#
loop_
_entity.id
_entity.type
_entity.pdbx_description
1 polymer ?
#
loop_
_entity_poly.entity_id
_entity_poly.type
_entity_poly.pdbx_seq_one_letter_code
_entity_poly.pdbx_strand_id
1 'polypeptide(L)'
;MLAGRPAFQHHLASIQDISKSYGRIQKKLGGQVGPGLVDLEAVHHQSNKQNLQQAFSTAEHHLGIPQLLDPEDVDVNSPDERSIATYLAVLRQAAEGHLPQDGKKLGEGPEDVQSLKKQPPLPSVQDSQRYTHGGVTKEDQACLTFITELQAWVDMNQKEVNATNFGEDLKEVATLVEEQNASHDAIEELRKSLEEAQQCKESLSASCRADYDKRFDVLQRSYNVLVSSSNKRRRQLQELLTFLRAATDKLTWLGSCEDRQVSLDWSDNCPQLNDRQEDYVLLMQEMARQDPAFHGILEQGEELLQEGHPACRLLEGYIDALQTQWSWLLQLDSCTETHLQKNAEYFQFFRDSQSLHQELTSLHDSLVQECSCDCDSDVARLSKALDSIQKKSECLSELHAGVAKLSKKADKVVQLKPRRADYVLESSIPICAICDYKQSNVTLVKNSMYKLEGLHENGKWSIQDSDGRHALVPSVCFIVPPPNVEAGERARRLEEQQLEVKHLFKQRKLDIEAILSWHHLQDTIKSINSWTPCSFQDLSEEVCNGVLDRLENQSSDFKEKIKGSRVFPPEKLWQLEKDASSCKHHYQALLNNLVSEENEEQTYRQLLTELQATGDRLMSLRDEVVQVVKEQSADSSLDNMPSMLTRQERLDQEVDNLGTRLDQIGQQCEPLLNHASRAPSQADLRAELDRCLQIRPHLSDLSTSSLDRLRSLKQVRSIMTGLELHLVKFETSLAEQSSVPTNAQAIEQYQQSVKGMRADLSRHSGTLQRLQDEVSRAHSATEGLSRLEPCAGNLEPVAEAARLLHQRWRDVGSQMDSRLCELDHLSLLLAEYRESYDCVIQWLLGVSAQQDLSQIRQGKSSRELQSHLIQQKALIAKVERTQEEVTRCHELSEKYCNAVKEYEAKLAAYRDLVESITGAVPDHRPTSSALNNIEKEVISLLDRYTSLLNLTKDNAKLLGEALQQAQENEFAETAVTHVQWITEMEERMTSMRVASLDQVHLLAGSPSEQTNQLLIESLQKKSMESPNGSLQDLLCLYDEVETKMKVNVDLVPAFKLILSVRGSK
;
A
#
# COMPACT_ATOMS: atom_id res chain seq x y z
N MET A 1 -19.78 -5.15 -14.53
CA MET A 1 -21.19 -5.58 -14.44
C MET A 1 -22.04 -4.36 -14.79
N LEU A 2 -23.00 -4.32 -15.69
CA LEU A 2 -23.60 -5.24 -16.66
C LEU A 2 -23.94 -4.34 -17.87
N ALA A 3 -23.41 -4.66 -19.04
CA ALA A 3 -23.89 -4.10 -20.30
C ALA A 3 -24.87 -5.11 -20.90
N GLY A 4 -26.04 -4.66 -21.33
CA GLY A 4 -26.94 -5.47 -22.14
C GLY A 4 -28.38 -4.99 -22.15
N ARG A 5 -28.69 -3.99 -23.01
CA ARG A 5 -30.01 -3.91 -23.67
C ARG A 5 -29.91 -3.30 -25.08
N PRO A 6 -30.57 -3.89 -26.09
CA PRO A 6 -30.48 -3.51 -27.50
C PRO A 6 -31.48 -2.41 -27.88
N ALA A 7 -31.31 -1.20 -27.32
CA ALA A 7 -32.06 0.00 -27.75
C ALA A 7 -31.17 1.02 -28.50
N PHE A 8 -29.86 0.79 -28.54
CA PHE A 8 -28.86 1.79 -28.95
C PHE A 8 -28.63 1.92 -30.47
N GLN A 9 -29.21 1.05 -31.30
CA GLN A 9 -29.05 1.14 -32.77
C GLN A 9 -30.12 1.98 -33.47
N HIS A 10 -31.17 2.42 -32.77
CA HIS A 10 -32.29 3.15 -33.41
C HIS A 10 -32.20 4.69 -33.27
N HIS A 11 -31.24 5.23 -32.49
CA HIS A 11 -31.08 6.69 -32.28
C HIS A 11 -29.88 7.29 -33.04
N LEU A 12 -28.87 6.50 -33.41
CA LEU A 12 -27.76 6.96 -34.25
C LEU A 12 -28.16 7.27 -35.70
N ALA A 13 -29.26 6.69 -36.20
CA ALA A 13 -29.86 7.06 -37.48
C ALA A 13 -30.63 8.40 -37.43
N SER A 14 -30.98 8.88 -36.23
CA SER A 14 -31.85 10.05 -36.05
C SER A 14 -31.12 11.39 -36.13
N ILE A 15 -29.81 11.43 -35.90
CA ILE A 15 -29.05 12.70 -35.85
C ILE A 15 -28.72 13.21 -37.26
N GLN A 16 -28.41 12.30 -38.21
CA GLN A 16 -28.24 12.66 -39.63
C GLN A 16 -29.55 13.08 -40.32
N ASP A 17 -30.71 12.73 -39.73
CA ASP A 17 -32.02 13.09 -40.26
C ASP A 17 -32.52 14.47 -39.79
N ILE A 18 -31.93 15.09 -38.76
CA ILE A 18 -32.38 16.41 -38.26
C ILE A 18 -32.12 17.51 -39.29
N SER A 19 -30.95 17.47 -39.97
CA SER A 19 -30.61 18.36 -41.10
C SER A 19 -31.57 18.20 -42.28
N LYS A 20 -31.96 16.96 -42.64
CA LYS A 20 -32.89 16.67 -43.74
C LYS A 20 -34.36 16.91 -43.39
N SER A 21 -34.70 16.89 -42.11
CA SER A 21 -36.07 17.01 -41.59
C SER A 21 -36.52 18.45 -41.41
N TYR A 22 -35.60 19.41 -41.30
CA TYR A 22 -35.96 20.83 -41.20
C TYR A 22 -36.74 21.32 -42.44
N GLY A 23 -36.38 20.84 -43.64
CA GLY A 23 -37.12 21.10 -44.88
C GLY A 23 -38.52 20.44 -44.92
N ARG A 24 -38.74 19.34 -44.20
CA ARG A 24 -40.08 18.72 -44.05
C ARG A 24 -40.94 19.43 -43.01
N ILE A 25 -40.32 19.98 -41.96
CA ILE A 25 -40.97 20.80 -40.93
C ILE A 25 -41.47 22.12 -41.55
N GLN A 26 -40.67 22.77 -42.40
CA GLN A 26 -41.10 23.98 -43.15
C GLN A 26 -42.28 23.71 -44.10
N LYS A 27 -42.34 22.52 -44.72
CA LYS A 27 -43.47 22.11 -45.58
C LYS A 27 -44.75 21.81 -44.79
N LYS A 28 -44.63 21.48 -43.50
CA LYS A 28 -45.74 21.18 -42.58
C LYS A 28 -46.22 22.41 -41.79
N LEU A 29 -45.34 23.42 -41.64
CA LEU A 29 -45.61 24.74 -41.03
C LEU A 29 -46.13 25.79 -42.04
N GLY A 30 -46.59 25.36 -43.21
CA GLY A 30 -47.00 26.19 -44.36
C GLY A 30 -48.26 27.05 -44.18
N GLY A 31 -48.40 27.72 -43.03
CA GLY A 31 -49.41 28.74 -42.77
C GLY A 31 -48.94 29.91 -41.91
N GLN A 32 -47.82 29.83 -41.18
CA GLN A 32 -47.42 30.89 -40.22
C GLN A 32 -45.94 31.31 -40.24
N VAL A 33 -45.08 30.67 -41.03
CA VAL A 33 -43.69 31.12 -41.26
C VAL A 33 -43.53 31.43 -42.75
N GLY A 34 -43.12 32.66 -43.09
CA GLY A 34 -43.05 33.13 -44.48
C GLY A 34 -42.19 32.23 -45.39
N PRO A 35 -42.59 31.98 -46.65
CA PRO A 35 -41.79 31.19 -47.58
C PRO A 35 -40.54 31.99 -47.99
N GLY A 36 -39.35 31.55 -47.57
CA GLY A 36 -38.07 32.14 -47.99
C GLY A 36 -36.94 32.21 -46.95
N LEU A 37 -37.13 31.74 -45.70
CA LEU A 37 -36.12 31.90 -44.65
C LEU A 37 -34.90 30.96 -44.72
N VAL A 38 -34.94 29.90 -45.51
CA VAL A 38 -33.85 28.92 -45.64
C VAL A 38 -33.64 28.59 -47.12
N ASP A 39 -32.43 28.78 -47.61
CA ASP A 39 -32.02 28.42 -48.98
C ASP A 39 -31.67 26.92 -49.04
N LEU A 40 -32.59 26.13 -49.55
CA LEU A 40 -32.49 24.66 -49.58
C LEU A 40 -31.42 24.14 -50.56
N GLU A 41 -30.98 24.93 -51.55
CA GLU A 41 -29.85 24.55 -52.41
C GLU A 41 -28.50 24.77 -51.70
N ALA A 42 -28.40 25.80 -50.87
CA ALA A 42 -27.19 26.09 -50.10
C ALA A 42 -26.92 25.06 -48.97
N VAL A 43 -27.96 24.55 -48.31
CA VAL A 43 -27.87 23.58 -47.20
C VAL A 43 -27.20 22.26 -47.62
N HIS A 44 -27.32 21.88 -48.89
CA HIS A 44 -26.70 20.66 -49.43
C HIS A 44 -25.19 20.79 -49.69
N HIS A 45 -24.66 22.00 -49.76
CA HIS A 45 -23.25 22.28 -50.03
C HIS A 45 -22.46 22.82 -48.81
N GLN A 46 -23.14 23.03 -47.67
CA GLN A 46 -22.55 23.53 -46.42
C GLN A 46 -22.30 22.40 -45.39
N SER A 47 -21.40 22.63 -44.43
CA SER A 47 -21.12 21.63 -43.38
C SER A 47 -22.25 21.55 -42.35
N ASN A 48 -22.36 20.42 -41.63
CA ASN A 48 -23.40 20.20 -40.62
C ASN A 48 -23.40 21.29 -39.54
N LYS A 49 -22.22 21.63 -39.00
CA LYS A 49 -22.01 22.77 -38.12
C LYS A 49 -22.53 24.10 -38.67
N GLN A 50 -22.25 24.43 -39.95
CA GLN A 50 -22.72 25.67 -40.58
C GLN A 50 -24.26 25.69 -40.70
N ASN A 51 -24.85 24.55 -41.05
CA ASN A 51 -26.30 24.38 -41.13
C ASN A 51 -26.97 24.54 -39.75
N LEU A 52 -26.36 24.00 -38.68
CA LEU A 52 -26.85 24.15 -37.30
C LEU A 52 -26.74 25.60 -36.81
N GLN A 53 -25.63 26.26 -37.11
CA GLN A 53 -25.44 27.67 -36.76
C GLN A 53 -26.48 28.57 -37.45
N GLN A 54 -26.72 28.36 -38.74
CA GLN A 54 -27.76 29.07 -39.48
C GLN A 54 -29.16 28.78 -38.92
N ALA A 55 -29.46 27.54 -38.53
CA ALA A 55 -30.75 27.16 -37.94
C ALA A 55 -30.98 27.83 -36.57
N PHE A 56 -29.98 27.83 -35.67
CA PHE A 56 -30.07 28.47 -34.36
C PHE A 56 -30.20 29.99 -34.47
N SER A 57 -29.44 30.60 -35.39
CA SER A 57 -29.50 32.04 -35.64
C SER A 57 -30.85 32.46 -36.24
N THR A 58 -31.43 31.62 -37.10
CA THR A 58 -32.77 31.87 -37.68
C THR A 58 -33.87 31.72 -36.62
N ALA A 59 -33.76 30.72 -35.73
CA ALA A 59 -34.70 30.53 -34.62
C ALA A 59 -34.64 31.68 -33.60
N GLU A 60 -33.45 32.22 -33.33
CA GLU A 60 -33.29 33.37 -32.46
C GLU A 60 -33.85 34.66 -33.08
N HIS A 61 -33.49 34.96 -34.33
CA HIS A 61 -33.91 36.20 -34.97
C HIS A 61 -35.38 36.25 -35.38
N HIS A 62 -35.98 35.11 -35.75
CA HIS A 62 -37.34 35.09 -36.30
C HIS A 62 -38.37 34.42 -35.39
N LEU A 63 -37.95 33.58 -34.43
CA LEU A 63 -38.84 32.94 -33.45
C LEU A 63 -38.58 33.39 -32.01
N GLY A 64 -37.57 34.24 -31.76
CA GLY A 64 -37.24 34.76 -30.43
C GLY A 64 -36.68 33.70 -29.47
N ILE A 65 -36.18 32.58 -29.99
CA ILE A 65 -35.68 31.47 -29.19
C ILE A 65 -34.17 31.66 -28.97
N PRO A 66 -33.71 31.91 -27.73
CA PRO A 66 -32.27 32.07 -27.48
C PRO A 66 -31.50 30.81 -27.90
N GLN A 67 -30.28 30.97 -28.41
CA GLN A 67 -29.43 29.83 -28.79
C GLN A 67 -28.94 29.11 -27.53
N LEU A 68 -29.70 28.09 -27.10
CA LEU A 68 -29.39 27.31 -25.90
C LEU A 68 -28.39 26.17 -26.17
N LEU A 69 -28.05 25.93 -27.43
CA LEU A 69 -27.11 24.91 -27.86
C LEU A 69 -26.10 25.53 -28.82
N ASP A 70 -24.82 25.25 -28.62
CA ASP A 70 -23.79 25.59 -29.58
C ASP A 70 -23.71 24.51 -30.69
N PRO A 71 -23.51 24.90 -31.96
CA PRO A 71 -23.37 23.95 -33.07
C PRO A 71 -22.27 22.90 -32.87
N GLU A 72 -21.22 23.27 -32.13
CA GLU A 72 -20.10 22.38 -31.78
C GLU A 72 -20.46 21.30 -30.77
N ASP A 73 -21.43 21.55 -29.90
CA ASP A 73 -21.84 20.59 -28.86
C ASP A 73 -22.89 19.61 -29.39
N VAL A 74 -23.39 19.87 -30.61
CA VAL A 74 -24.39 19.05 -31.31
C VAL A 74 -23.78 18.24 -32.45
N ASP A 75 -22.78 18.77 -33.17
CA ASP A 75 -22.07 18.09 -34.27
C ASP A 75 -20.87 17.24 -33.76
N VAL A 76 -21.12 16.41 -32.76
CA VAL A 76 -20.15 15.49 -32.13
C VAL A 76 -20.66 14.04 -32.14
N ASN A 77 -19.78 13.06 -31.94
CA ASN A 77 -20.13 11.63 -32.03
C ASN A 77 -21.20 11.16 -31.02
N SER A 78 -21.44 11.92 -29.94
CA SER A 78 -22.41 11.60 -28.88
C SER A 78 -22.91 12.89 -28.21
N PRO A 79 -23.83 13.64 -28.83
CA PRO A 79 -24.33 14.87 -28.25
C PRO A 79 -25.31 14.61 -27.10
N ASP A 80 -25.50 15.58 -26.22
CA ASP A 80 -26.39 15.44 -25.07
C ASP A 80 -27.87 15.44 -25.51
N GLU A 81 -28.47 14.24 -25.52
CA GLU A 81 -29.85 14.01 -25.93
C GLU A 81 -30.85 14.82 -25.11
N ARG A 82 -30.54 15.12 -23.83
CA ARG A 82 -31.43 15.88 -22.94
C ARG A 82 -31.46 17.36 -23.30
N SER A 83 -30.31 17.90 -23.66
CA SER A 83 -30.17 19.29 -24.14
C SER A 83 -30.80 19.47 -25.53
N ILE A 84 -30.62 18.51 -26.46
CA ILE A 84 -31.29 18.52 -27.77
C ILE A 84 -32.81 18.40 -27.64
N ALA A 85 -33.30 17.48 -26.82
CA ALA A 85 -34.75 17.29 -26.61
C ALA A 85 -35.40 18.52 -25.99
N THR A 86 -34.71 19.18 -25.06
CA THR A 86 -35.17 20.43 -24.43
C THR A 86 -35.26 21.56 -25.47
N TYR A 87 -34.25 21.73 -26.31
CA TYR A 87 -34.26 22.76 -27.34
C TYR A 87 -35.34 22.52 -28.40
N LEU A 88 -35.55 21.26 -28.82
CA LEU A 88 -36.63 20.88 -29.75
C LEU A 88 -38.03 21.06 -29.13
N ALA A 89 -38.17 20.90 -27.81
CA ALA A 89 -39.40 21.19 -27.10
C ALA A 89 -39.71 22.69 -27.10
N VAL A 90 -38.71 23.56 -26.87
CA VAL A 90 -38.86 25.02 -26.95
C VAL A 90 -39.19 25.48 -28.38
N LEU A 91 -38.52 24.91 -29.39
CA LEU A 91 -38.83 25.14 -30.82
C LEU A 91 -40.25 24.73 -31.19
N ARG A 92 -40.73 23.60 -30.68
CA ARG A 92 -42.12 23.16 -30.88
C ARG A 92 -43.11 24.08 -30.16
N GLN A 93 -42.80 24.51 -28.95
CA GLN A 93 -43.65 25.40 -28.15
C GLN A 93 -43.76 26.81 -28.76
N ALA A 94 -42.68 27.31 -29.36
CA ALA A 94 -42.68 28.55 -30.14
C ALA A 94 -43.50 28.43 -31.44
N ALA A 95 -43.44 27.28 -32.12
CA ALA A 95 -44.28 26.99 -33.30
C ALA A 95 -45.77 26.83 -32.96
N GLU A 96 -46.09 26.54 -31.69
CA GLU A 96 -47.45 26.45 -31.14
C GLU A 96 -47.95 27.79 -30.53
N GLY A 97 -47.20 28.89 -30.72
CA GLY A 97 -47.66 30.26 -30.48
C GLY A 97 -47.63 30.77 -29.04
N HIS A 98 -46.81 30.20 -28.16
CA HIS A 98 -46.78 30.57 -26.73
C HIS A 98 -45.40 31.00 -26.21
N LEU A 99 -44.93 32.20 -26.58
CA LEU A 99 -43.86 32.91 -25.85
C LEU A 99 -44.23 34.38 -25.58
N PRO A 100 -44.07 34.89 -24.34
CA PRO A 100 -44.17 36.32 -24.02
C PRO A 100 -42.92 37.08 -24.50
N GLN A 101 -43.14 38.32 -24.91
CA GLN A 101 -42.11 39.26 -25.38
C GLN A 101 -41.27 39.86 -24.24
N ASP A 102 -40.03 40.19 -24.62
CA ASP A 102 -39.10 41.16 -24.03
C ASP A 102 -38.29 40.81 -22.77
N GLY A 103 -36.97 40.88 -22.95
CA GLY A 103 -35.98 40.96 -21.89
C GLY A 103 -35.72 42.38 -21.41
N LYS A 104 -35.23 42.50 -20.16
CA LYS A 104 -34.41 43.58 -19.57
C LYS A 104 -33.96 43.10 -18.18
N LYS A 105 -32.66 42.85 -17.98
CA LYS A 105 -31.63 43.72 -17.34
C LYS A 105 -31.91 44.07 -15.87
N LEU A 106 -31.02 43.57 -15.01
CA LEU A 106 -30.83 43.94 -13.61
C LEU A 106 -30.43 45.41 -13.46
N GLY A 107 -30.92 46.04 -12.38
CA GLY A 107 -30.28 47.21 -11.75
C GLY A 107 -31.25 48.29 -11.27
N GLU A 108 -31.14 48.60 -9.98
CA GLU A 108 -31.64 49.78 -9.24
C GLU A 108 -33.09 49.72 -8.70
N GLY A 109 -33.21 49.64 -7.36
CA GLY A 109 -34.37 50.17 -6.63
C GLY A 109 -34.34 51.70 -6.59
N PRO A 110 -35.35 52.41 -6.06
CA PRO A 110 -36.16 52.03 -4.89
C PRO A 110 -37.66 52.35 -5.02
N GLU A 111 -38.43 52.13 -3.94
CA GLU A 111 -39.75 52.73 -3.66
C GLU A 111 -40.89 52.47 -4.66
N ASP A 112 -41.70 51.44 -4.37
CA ASP A 112 -43.16 51.52 -4.41
C ASP A 112 -43.76 50.19 -3.92
N VAL A 113 -43.95 50.08 -2.60
CA VAL A 113 -44.83 49.06 -2.01
C VAL A 113 -46.27 49.50 -2.25
N GLN A 114 -46.73 49.35 -3.48
CA GLN A 114 -48.14 49.51 -3.84
C GLN A 114 -48.48 48.73 -5.11
N SER A 115 -48.32 47.40 -5.02
CA SER A 115 -49.03 46.47 -5.89
C SER A 115 -49.34 45.21 -5.10
N LEU A 116 -50.08 45.37 -4.00
CA LEU A 116 -50.95 44.30 -3.53
C LEU A 116 -51.74 43.86 -4.76
N LYS A 117 -51.46 42.67 -5.32
CA LYS A 117 -52.39 41.99 -6.21
C LYS A 117 -53.71 41.98 -5.45
N LYS A 118 -54.62 42.89 -5.81
CA LYS A 118 -55.93 42.97 -5.17
C LYS A 118 -56.56 41.61 -5.39
N GLN A 119 -56.71 40.86 -4.30
CA GLN A 119 -57.51 39.66 -4.36
C GLN A 119 -58.88 40.03 -4.94
N PRO A 120 -59.44 39.18 -5.80
CA PRO A 120 -60.75 39.44 -6.37
C PRO A 120 -61.74 39.58 -5.21
N PRO A 121 -62.59 40.62 -5.20
CA PRO A 121 -63.55 40.82 -4.12
C PRO A 121 -64.38 39.56 -3.93
N LEU A 122 -64.59 39.18 -2.66
CA LEU A 122 -65.43 38.05 -2.29
C LEU A 122 -66.81 38.19 -2.95
N PRO A 123 -67.27 37.21 -3.73
CA PRO A 123 -68.61 37.23 -4.29
C PRO A 123 -69.66 37.36 -3.19
N SER A 124 -70.72 38.16 -3.40
CA SER A 124 -71.86 38.30 -2.48
C SER A 124 -73.19 38.07 -3.20
N VAL A 125 -74.14 37.42 -2.51
CA VAL A 125 -75.50 37.16 -3.01
C VAL A 125 -76.22 38.46 -3.44
N GLN A 126 -75.87 39.60 -2.84
CA GLN A 126 -76.49 40.89 -3.11
C GLN A 126 -76.07 41.48 -4.47
N ASP A 127 -74.89 41.14 -4.97
CA ASP A 127 -74.35 41.68 -6.23
C ASP A 127 -74.88 40.92 -7.46
N SER A 128 -75.17 39.63 -7.33
CA SER A 128 -75.61 38.74 -8.42
C SER A 128 -77.10 38.93 -8.83
N GLN A 129 -77.84 39.86 -8.19
CA GLN A 129 -79.27 40.14 -8.49
C GLN A 129 -79.52 41.00 -9.76
N ARG A 130 -78.47 41.38 -10.52
CA ARG A 130 -78.56 42.42 -11.56
C ARG A 130 -78.83 41.97 -13.00
N TYR A 131 -78.90 40.68 -13.34
CA TYR A 131 -79.15 40.23 -14.72
C TYR A 131 -80.17 39.08 -14.80
N THR A 132 -81.21 39.24 -15.63
CA THR A 132 -82.27 38.22 -15.82
C THR A 132 -82.60 38.02 -17.29
N HIS A 133 -82.52 36.79 -17.78
CA HIS A 133 -83.33 36.30 -18.91
C HIS A 133 -83.58 34.79 -18.80
N GLY A 134 -84.88 34.42 -18.79
CA GLY A 134 -85.38 33.08 -19.17
C GLY A 134 -85.73 32.11 -18.03
N GLY A 135 -87.03 31.83 -17.88
CA GLY A 135 -87.59 30.54 -17.42
C GLY A 135 -87.50 30.13 -15.94
N VAL A 136 -86.64 30.75 -15.13
CA VAL A 136 -86.37 30.40 -13.73
C VAL A 136 -86.75 31.58 -12.80
N THR A 137 -87.11 31.34 -11.52
CA THR A 137 -87.44 32.45 -10.59
C THR A 137 -86.20 33.35 -10.39
N LYS A 138 -86.39 34.66 -10.20
CA LYS A 138 -85.28 35.62 -10.03
C LYS A 138 -84.33 35.23 -8.90
N GLU A 139 -84.88 34.62 -7.85
CA GLU A 139 -84.16 34.13 -6.67
C GLU A 139 -83.32 32.89 -7.01
N ASP A 140 -83.86 31.92 -7.76
CA ASP A 140 -83.14 30.73 -8.21
C ASP A 140 -81.95 31.08 -9.13
N GLN A 141 -82.13 32.04 -10.06
CA GLN A 141 -81.06 32.45 -10.98
C GLN A 141 -79.94 33.23 -10.26
N ALA A 142 -80.28 34.06 -9.28
CA ALA A 142 -79.30 34.75 -8.44
C ALA A 142 -78.46 33.77 -7.61
N CYS A 143 -79.10 32.77 -6.98
CA CYS A 143 -78.39 31.74 -6.21
C CYS A 143 -77.47 30.89 -7.09
N LEU A 144 -77.91 30.49 -8.29
CA LEU A 144 -77.09 29.73 -9.24
C LEU A 144 -75.91 30.54 -9.78
N THR A 145 -76.08 31.85 -9.99
CA THR A 145 -75.00 32.74 -10.46
C THR A 145 -73.96 32.95 -9.36
N PHE A 146 -74.42 33.17 -8.13
CA PHE A 146 -73.58 33.30 -6.94
C PHE A 146 -72.69 32.06 -6.72
N ILE A 147 -73.26 30.84 -6.82
CA ILE A 147 -72.48 29.60 -6.67
C ILE A 147 -71.42 29.43 -7.76
N THR A 148 -71.71 29.87 -8.99
CA THR A 148 -70.75 29.79 -10.11
C THR A 148 -69.63 30.82 -9.99
N GLU A 149 -69.93 32.01 -9.46
CA GLU A 149 -68.93 33.04 -9.16
C GLU A 149 -68.01 32.60 -8.01
N LEU A 150 -68.56 31.98 -6.96
CA LEU A 150 -67.77 31.37 -5.87
C LEU A 150 -66.87 30.24 -6.38
N GLN A 151 -67.38 29.36 -7.26
CA GLN A 151 -66.57 28.30 -7.87
C GLN A 151 -65.42 28.87 -8.71
N ALA A 152 -65.68 29.88 -9.53
CA ALA A 152 -64.65 30.54 -10.33
C ALA A 152 -63.58 31.20 -9.45
N TRP A 153 -63.98 31.80 -8.32
CA TRP A 153 -63.07 32.39 -7.34
C TRP A 153 -62.18 31.31 -6.69
N VAL A 154 -62.76 30.17 -6.28
CA VAL A 154 -62.01 29.04 -5.70
C VAL A 154 -61.03 28.45 -6.72
N ASP A 155 -61.48 28.21 -7.96
CA ASP A 155 -60.64 27.64 -9.01
C ASP A 155 -59.47 28.56 -9.39
N MET A 156 -59.69 29.88 -9.38
CA MET A 156 -58.64 30.87 -9.65
C MET A 156 -57.61 30.92 -8.53
N ASN A 157 -58.04 31.01 -7.26
CA ASN A 157 -57.11 31.00 -6.12
C ASN A 157 -56.36 29.67 -6.02
N GLN A 158 -56.99 28.55 -6.39
CA GLN A 158 -56.32 27.25 -6.46
C GLN A 158 -55.22 27.22 -7.52
N LYS A 159 -55.43 27.86 -8.67
CA LYS A 159 -54.40 28.03 -9.70
C LYS A 159 -53.26 28.92 -9.21
N GLU A 160 -53.56 30.03 -8.54
CA GLU A 160 -52.53 30.94 -8.02
C GLU A 160 -51.66 30.28 -6.93
N VAL A 161 -52.25 29.56 -5.98
CA VAL A 161 -51.52 28.80 -4.94
C VAL A 161 -50.59 27.75 -5.56
N ASN A 162 -51.01 27.12 -6.66
CA ASN A 162 -50.22 26.10 -7.35
C ASN A 162 -49.14 26.69 -8.29
N ALA A 163 -49.34 27.89 -8.83
CA ALA A 163 -48.46 28.49 -9.84
C ALA A 163 -47.32 29.33 -9.26
N THR A 164 -47.43 29.76 -8.00
CA THR A 164 -46.47 30.68 -7.37
C THR A 164 -45.20 29.96 -6.90
N ASN A 165 -44.04 30.57 -7.12
CA ASN A 165 -42.72 30.04 -6.73
C ASN A 165 -42.44 30.22 -5.22
N PHE A 166 -41.29 29.78 -4.73
CA PHE A 166 -40.88 29.88 -3.32
C PHE A 166 -39.82 30.95 -3.06
N GLY A 167 -39.56 31.85 -4.02
CA GLY A 167 -38.50 32.87 -3.96
C GLY A 167 -37.08 32.31 -4.12
N GLU A 168 -36.12 33.20 -4.37
CA GLU A 168 -34.68 32.88 -4.56
C GLU A 168 -33.80 33.36 -3.40
N ASP A 169 -34.28 34.28 -2.54
CA ASP A 169 -33.52 34.79 -1.40
C ASP A 169 -34.39 35.04 -0.15
N LEU A 170 -33.73 35.31 0.99
CA LEU A 170 -34.39 35.55 2.27
C LEU A 170 -35.40 36.72 2.22
N LYS A 171 -35.13 37.77 1.45
CA LYS A 171 -35.99 38.96 1.39
C LYS A 171 -37.26 38.66 0.59
N GLU A 172 -37.12 38.00 -0.56
CA GLU A 172 -38.23 37.59 -1.41
C GLU A 172 -39.12 36.54 -0.71
N VAL A 173 -38.52 35.57 -0.01
CA VAL A 173 -39.28 34.58 0.77
C VAL A 173 -40.08 35.26 1.89
N ALA A 174 -39.50 36.25 2.57
CA ALA A 174 -40.20 37.00 3.62
C ALA A 174 -41.42 37.75 3.08
N THR A 175 -41.30 38.39 1.91
CA THR A 175 -42.45 39.07 1.27
C THR A 175 -43.50 38.07 0.81
N LEU A 176 -43.09 36.92 0.25
CA LEU A 176 -44.03 35.86 -0.17
C LEU A 176 -44.80 35.23 1.01
N VAL A 177 -44.19 35.13 2.19
CA VAL A 177 -44.88 34.70 3.41
C VAL A 177 -45.98 35.68 3.81
N GLU A 178 -45.70 36.99 3.76
CA GLU A 178 -46.68 38.03 4.08
C GLU A 178 -47.85 38.01 3.08
N GLU A 179 -47.56 37.91 1.78
CA GLU A 179 -48.56 37.80 0.72
C GLU A 179 -49.40 36.52 0.83
N GLN A 180 -48.79 35.38 1.15
CA GLN A 180 -49.49 34.12 1.33
C GLN A 180 -50.37 34.13 2.58
N ASN A 181 -49.94 34.74 3.69
CA ASN A 181 -50.75 34.87 4.90
C ASN A 181 -51.99 35.72 4.62
N ALA A 182 -51.83 36.89 4.00
CA ALA A 182 -52.95 37.73 3.59
C ALA A 182 -53.90 36.98 2.63
N SER A 183 -53.34 36.22 1.69
CA SER A 183 -54.13 35.43 0.76
C SER A 183 -54.90 34.31 1.45
N HIS A 184 -54.30 33.67 2.46
CA HIS A 184 -54.90 32.62 3.27
C HIS A 184 -56.05 33.12 4.13
N ASP A 185 -55.88 34.29 4.78
CA ASP A 185 -56.92 34.92 5.61
C ASP A 185 -58.19 35.20 4.78
N ALA A 186 -58.03 35.66 3.54
CA ALA A 186 -59.16 35.87 2.62
C ALA A 186 -59.81 34.55 2.15
N ILE A 187 -59.03 33.48 1.98
CA ILE A 187 -59.58 32.15 1.70
C ILE A 187 -60.38 31.64 2.90
N GLU A 188 -59.90 31.82 4.14
CA GLU A 188 -60.67 31.44 5.34
C GLU A 188 -61.95 32.26 5.49
N GLU A 189 -61.92 33.55 5.10
CA GLU A 189 -63.10 34.42 5.11
C GLU A 189 -64.19 33.95 4.13
N LEU A 190 -63.84 33.30 3.01
CA LEU A 190 -64.78 32.68 2.07
C LEU A 190 -65.72 31.65 2.74
N ARG A 191 -65.33 31.11 3.91
CA ARG A 191 -66.21 30.23 4.70
C ARG A 191 -67.55 30.89 5.01
N LYS A 192 -67.57 32.19 5.30
CA LYS A 192 -68.81 32.95 5.55
C LYS A 192 -69.70 32.96 4.30
N SER A 193 -69.12 33.19 3.12
CA SER A 193 -69.83 33.17 1.83
C SER A 193 -70.35 31.76 1.46
N LEU A 194 -69.67 30.69 1.91
CA LEU A 194 -70.17 29.32 1.77
C LEU A 194 -71.37 29.03 2.68
N GLU A 195 -71.37 29.57 3.90
CA GLU A 195 -72.51 29.50 4.81
C GLU A 195 -73.71 30.28 4.24
N GLU A 196 -73.48 31.43 3.60
CA GLU A 196 -74.49 32.19 2.85
C GLU A 196 -75.04 31.41 1.65
N ALA A 197 -74.17 30.75 0.87
CA ALA A 197 -74.58 29.87 -0.23
C ALA A 197 -75.42 28.68 0.28
N GLN A 198 -75.09 28.15 1.45
CA GLN A 198 -75.88 27.08 2.08
C GLN A 198 -77.27 27.56 2.52
N GLN A 199 -77.39 28.80 3.03
CA GLN A 199 -78.69 29.39 3.38
C GLN A 199 -79.53 29.71 2.14
N CYS A 200 -78.91 30.13 1.03
CA CYS A 200 -79.59 30.35 -0.25
C CYS A 200 -80.34 29.10 -0.76
N LYS A 201 -79.93 27.90 -0.35
CA LYS A 201 -80.62 26.63 -0.63
C LYS A 201 -82.06 26.58 -0.12
N GLU A 202 -82.38 27.29 0.96
CA GLU A 202 -83.71 27.28 1.57
C GLU A 202 -84.74 28.07 0.76
N SER A 203 -84.28 29.02 -0.06
CA SER A 203 -85.12 29.87 -0.92
C SER A 203 -85.33 29.31 -2.34
N LEU A 204 -84.74 28.15 -2.67
CA LEU A 204 -84.77 27.56 -4.02
C LEU A 204 -86.04 26.76 -4.34
N SER A 205 -86.49 26.82 -5.59
CA SER A 205 -87.56 25.95 -6.10
C SER A 205 -87.15 24.47 -6.20
N ALA A 206 -88.11 23.55 -6.10
CA ALA A 206 -87.87 22.10 -6.12
C ALA A 206 -87.19 21.59 -7.41
N SER A 207 -87.37 22.30 -8.54
CA SER A 207 -86.78 21.93 -9.83
C SER A 207 -85.28 22.24 -9.92
N CYS A 208 -84.79 23.26 -9.20
CA CYS A 208 -83.40 23.71 -9.26
C CYS A 208 -82.54 23.15 -8.12
N ARG A 209 -83.17 22.68 -7.04
CA ARG A 209 -82.50 22.23 -5.80
C ARG A 209 -81.52 21.08 -6.02
N ALA A 210 -81.86 20.11 -6.85
CA ALA A 210 -81.00 18.94 -7.10
C ALA A 210 -79.73 19.26 -7.91
N ASP A 211 -79.78 20.23 -8.83
CA ASP A 211 -78.61 20.71 -9.58
C ASP A 211 -77.74 21.63 -8.70
N TYR A 212 -78.38 22.50 -7.91
CA TYR A 212 -77.70 23.34 -6.94
C TYR A 212 -76.91 22.52 -5.91
N ASP A 213 -77.51 21.46 -5.34
CA ASP A 213 -76.85 20.58 -4.38
C ASP A 213 -75.59 19.92 -4.97
N LYS A 214 -75.65 19.46 -6.22
CA LYS A 214 -74.48 18.89 -6.90
C LYS A 214 -73.37 19.94 -7.10
N ARG A 215 -73.71 21.18 -7.47
CA ARG A 215 -72.73 22.26 -7.65
C ARG A 215 -72.16 22.74 -6.32
N PHE A 216 -72.97 22.82 -5.26
CA PHE A 216 -72.53 23.16 -3.92
C PHE A 216 -71.58 22.09 -3.37
N ASP A 217 -71.87 20.80 -3.57
CA ASP A 217 -70.97 19.72 -3.16
C ASP A 217 -69.60 19.78 -3.87
N VAL A 218 -69.59 20.17 -5.15
CA VAL A 218 -68.35 20.38 -5.92
C VAL A 218 -67.60 21.61 -5.40
N LEU A 219 -68.29 22.70 -5.10
CA LEU A 219 -67.71 23.91 -4.52
C LEU A 219 -67.10 23.65 -3.14
N GLN A 220 -67.83 22.96 -2.26
CA GLN A 220 -67.36 22.63 -0.92
C GLN A 220 -66.13 21.70 -0.98
N ARG A 221 -66.11 20.72 -1.90
CA ARG A 221 -64.94 19.88 -2.14
C ARG A 221 -63.75 20.69 -2.68
N SER A 222 -63.98 21.56 -3.65
CA SER A 222 -62.93 22.41 -4.26
C SER A 222 -62.36 23.40 -3.23
N TYR A 223 -63.20 23.97 -2.37
CA TYR A 223 -62.79 24.83 -1.27
C TYR A 223 -61.95 24.09 -0.23
N ASN A 224 -62.33 22.88 0.17
CA ASN A 224 -61.54 22.09 1.11
C ASN A 224 -60.14 21.74 0.53
N VAL A 225 -60.06 21.48 -0.77
CA VAL A 225 -58.78 21.30 -1.48
C VAL A 225 -57.97 22.60 -1.50
N LEU A 226 -58.62 23.75 -1.72
CA LEU A 226 -57.97 25.06 -1.67
C LEU A 226 -57.43 25.41 -0.29
N VAL A 227 -58.23 25.24 0.76
CA VAL A 227 -57.81 25.49 2.15
C VAL A 227 -56.65 24.58 2.54
N SER A 228 -56.69 23.30 2.18
CA SER A 228 -55.60 22.37 2.47
C SER A 228 -54.32 22.68 1.68
N SER A 229 -54.45 23.04 0.39
CA SER A 229 -53.32 23.47 -0.45
C SER A 229 -52.71 24.79 0.05
N SER A 230 -53.55 25.76 0.41
CA SER A 230 -53.12 27.07 0.93
C SER A 230 -52.47 26.96 2.30
N ASN A 231 -53.00 26.13 3.22
CA ASN A 231 -52.36 25.84 4.51
C ASN A 231 -51.02 25.11 4.33
N LYS A 232 -50.94 24.16 3.40
CA LYS A 232 -49.69 23.46 3.09
C LYS A 232 -48.64 24.44 2.58
N ARG A 233 -48.99 25.30 1.62
CA ARG A 233 -48.10 26.33 1.08
C ARG A 233 -47.65 27.33 2.15
N ARG A 234 -48.57 27.80 2.99
CA ARG A 234 -48.28 28.71 4.11
C ARG A 234 -47.28 28.09 5.10
N ARG A 235 -47.45 26.82 5.44
CA ARG A 235 -46.52 26.08 6.31
C ARG A 235 -45.14 25.97 5.68
N GLN A 236 -45.07 25.53 4.42
CA GLN A 236 -43.82 25.37 3.68
C GLN A 236 -43.04 26.69 3.56
N LEU A 237 -43.71 27.80 3.25
CA LEU A 237 -43.08 29.12 3.21
C LEU A 237 -42.59 29.60 4.60
N GLN A 238 -43.33 29.30 5.67
CA GLN A 238 -42.93 29.62 7.05
C GLN A 238 -41.72 28.78 7.53
N GLU A 239 -41.70 27.49 7.20
CA GLU A 239 -40.58 26.58 7.46
C GLU A 239 -39.32 27.05 6.72
N LEU A 240 -39.45 27.36 5.43
CA LEU A 240 -38.37 27.90 4.60
C LEU A 240 -37.83 29.23 5.15
N LEU A 241 -38.70 30.18 5.51
CA LEU A 241 -38.28 31.47 6.07
C LEU A 241 -37.54 31.29 7.41
N THR A 242 -37.99 30.36 8.24
CA THR A 242 -37.36 30.08 9.54
C THR A 242 -35.95 29.54 9.34
N PHE A 243 -35.78 28.56 8.46
CA PHE A 243 -34.48 28.02 8.09
C PHE A 243 -33.56 29.09 7.50
N LEU A 244 -34.01 29.85 6.49
CA LEU A 244 -33.18 30.85 5.81
C LEU A 244 -32.69 31.96 6.75
N ARG A 245 -33.51 32.39 7.72
CA ARG A 245 -33.08 33.35 8.76
C ARG A 245 -31.96 32.77 9.62
N ALA A 246 -32.17 31.57 10.16
CA ALA A 246 -31.17 30.90 10.99
C ALA A 246 -29.85 30.65 10.22
N ALA A 247 -29.95 30.19 8.98
CA ALA A 247 -28.80 29.97 8.10
C ALA A 247 -28.05 31.28 7.78
N THR A 248 -28.78 32.36 7.48
CA THR A 248 -28.17 33.68 7.20
C THR A 248 -27.49 34.26 8.43
N ASP A 249 -28.14 34.22 9.59
CA ASP A 249 -27.55 34.65 10.86
C ASP A 249 -26.28 33.85 11.16
N LYS A 250 -26.29 32.54 10.87
CA LYS A 250 -25.10 31.71 11.09
C LYS A 250 -23.97 32.02 10.10
N LEU A 251 -24.27 32.24 8.82
CA LEU A 251 -23.29 32.63 7.80
C LEU A 251 -22.63 33.97 8.13
N THR A 252 -23.37 34.95 8.64
CA THR A 252 -22.79 36.25 9.04
C THR A 252 -21.86 36.11 10.25
N TRP A 253 -22.20 35.26 11.22
CA TRP A 253 -21.31 34.92 12.33
C TRP A 253 -20.04 34.18 11.84
N LEU A 254 -20.17 33.25 10.89
CA LEU A 254 -19.03 32.54 10.30
C LEU A 254 -18.07 33.52 9.59
N GLY A 255 -18.61 34.44 8.77
CA GLY A 255 -17.82 35.47 8.11
C GLY A 255 -17.10 36.41 9.10
N SER A 256 -17.76 36.78 10.20
CA SER A 256 -17.13 37.60 11.25
C SER A 256 -15.96 36.85 11.93
N CYS A 257 -16.07 35.52 12.07
CA CYS A 257 -15.00 34.70 12.62
C CYS A 257 -13.83 34.57 11.65
N GLU A 258 -14.11 34.39 10.35
CA GLU A 258 -13.11 34.42 9.27
C GLU A 258 -12.33 35.73 9.27
N ASP A 259 -13.02 36.88 9.23
CA ASP A 259 -12.38 38.20 9.17
C ASP A 259 -11.43 38.43 10.36
N ARG A 260 -11.84 37.99 11.56
CA ARG A 260 -11.01 38.06 12.77
C ARG A 260 -9.75 37.20 12.67
N GLN A 261 -9.82 36.01 12.08
CA GLN A 261 -8.67 35.11 11.94
C GLN A 261 -7.72 35.52 10.81
N VAL A 262 -8.26 35.93 9.66
CA VAL A 262 -7.49 36.35 8.47
C VAL A 262 -6.70 37.63 8.72
N SER A 263 -7.22 38.52 9.58
CA SER A 263 -6.57 39.79 9.93
C SER A 263 -5.45 39.67 10.99
N LEU A 264 -5.19 38.48 11.54
CA LEU A 264 -4.15 38.29 12.57
C LEU A 264 -2.74 38.44 11.99
N ASP A 265 -1.91 39.25 12.66
CA ASP A 265 -0.51 39.48 12.25
C ASP A 265 0.43 38.39 12.78
N TRP A 266 0.69 37.33 12.02
CA TRP A 266 1.62 36.27 12.41
C TRP A 266 3.12 36.59 12.28
N SER A 267 3.51 37.86 12.12
CA SER A 267 4.92 38.29 12.06
C SER A 267 5.63 38.23 13.42
N ASP A 268 6.92 38.57 13.43
CA ASP A 268 7.71 38.67 14.67
C ASP A 268 7.37 39.92 15.50
N ASN A 269 6.59 40.86 14.95
CA ASN A 269 6.04 42.00 15.70
C ASN A 269 4.77 41.64 16.48
N CYS A 270 4.30 40.38 16.37
CA CYS A 270 3.18 39.85 17.13
C CYS A 270 3.28 40.24 18.62
N PRO A 271 2.35 41.05 19.16
CA PRO A 271 2.27 41.29 20.60
C PRO A 271 2.10 39.95 21.33
N GLN A 272 2.70 39.86 22.52
CA GLN A 272 2.90 38.66 23.35
C GLN A 272 2.12 37.42 22.86
N LEU A 273 2.84 36.43 22.33
CA LEU A 273 2.26 35.18 21.81
C LEU A 273 1.30 34.49 22.82
N ASN A 274 1.52 34.69 24.12
CA ASN A 274 0.66 34.18 25.18
C ASN A 274 -0.76 34.77 25.11
N ASP A 275 -0.90 36.08 24.92
CA ASP A 275 -2.20 36.75 24.81
C ASP A 275 -2.97 36.15 23.61
N ARG A 276 -2.27 35.85 22.52
CA ARG A 276 -2.88 35.19 21.34
C ARG A 276 -3.26 33.74 21.57
N GLN A 277 -2.51 33.01 22.40
CA GLN A 277 -2.89 31.66 22.81
C GLN A 277 -4.17 31.70 23.64
N GLU A 278 -4.31 32.68 24.54
CA GLU A 278 -5.54 32.89 25.31
C GLU A 278 -6.72 33.27 24.42
N ASP A 279 -6.54 34.22 23.50
CA ASP A 279 -7.57 34.63 22.52
C ASP A 279 -8.03 33.45 21.64
N TYR A 280 -7.09 32.60 21.21
CA TYR A 280 -7.39 31.40 20.45
C TYR A 280 -8.21 30.39 21.26
N VAL A 281 -7.84 30.14 22.52
CA VAL A 281 -8.60 29.26 23.42
C VAL A 281 -10.04 29.77 23.60
N LEU A 282 -10.24 31.08 23.73
CA LEU A 282 -11.57 31.68 23.83
C LEU A 282 -12.38 31.51 22.54
N LEU A 283 -11.75 31.69 21.36
CA LEU A 283 -12.40 31.41 20.08
C LEU A 283 -12.82 29.94 19.97
N MET A 284 -11.97 29.00 20.37
CA MET A 284 -12.29 27.57 20.29
C MET A 284 -13.42 27.17 21.22
N GLN A 285 -13.50 27.76 22.42
CA GLN A 285 -14.64 27.58 23.31
C GLN A 285 -15.94 28.12 22.68
N GLU A 286 -15.87 29.29 22.03
CA GLU A 286 -17.02 29.87 21.35
C GLU A 286 -17.45 29.01 20.13
N MET A 287 -16.51 28.49 19.33
CA MET A 287 -16.82 27.55 18.24
C MET A 287 -17.48 26.26 18.76
N ALA A 288 -16.94 25.67 19.82
CA ALA A 288 -17.52 24.48 20.45
C ALA A 288 -18.93 24.72 21.00
N ARG A 289 -19.20 25.92 21.54
CA ARG A 289 -20.55 26.31 22.01
C ARG A 289 -21.54 26.45 20.86
N GLN A 290 -21.05 26.84 19.69
CA GLN A 290 -21.83 27.16 18.50
C GLN A 290 -22.07 25.95 17.59
N ASP A 291 -21.29 24.88 17.77
CA ASP A 291 -21.36 23.64 16.99
C ASP A 291 -22.73 22.93 17.04
N PRO A 292 -23.42 22.78 18.20
CA PRO A 292 -24.73 22.14 18.23
C PRO A 292 -25.80 22.95 17.49
N ALA A 293 -25.71 24.28 17.57
CA ALA A 293 -26.64 25.17 16.86
C ALA A 293 -26.42 25.13 15.34
N PHE A 294 -25.16 24.99 14.90
CA PHE A 294 -24.84 24.79 13.48
C PHE A 294 -25.41 23.48 12.94
N HIS A 295 -25.14 22.36 13.62
CA HIS A 295 -25.64 21.05 13.20
C HIS A 295 -27.16 20.97 13.23
N GLY A 296 -27.82 21.58 14.23
CA GLY A 296 -29.28 21.66 14.26
C GLY A 296 -29.89 22.40 13.06
N ILE A 297 -29.21 23.43 12.53
CA ILE A 297 -29.66 24.12 11.31
C ILE A 297 -29.49 23.22 10.07
N LEU A 298 -28.38 22.48 9.96
CA LEU A 298 -28.16 21.54 8.87
C LEU A 298 -29.17 20.39 8.89
N GLU A 299 -29.39 19.78 10.06
CA GLU A 299 -30.40 18.74 10.25
C GLU A 299 -31.79 19.24 9.84
N GLN A 300 -32.18 20.45 10.27
CA GLN A 300 -33.44 21.06 9.85
C GLN A 300 -33.52 21.25 8.32
N GLY A 301 -32.43 21.68 7.68
CA GLY A 301 -32.38 21.83 6.22
C GLY A 301 -32.50 20.49 5.48
N GLU A 302 -31.81 19.47 5.97
CA GLU A 302 -31.86 18.11 5.40
C GLU A 302 -33.22 17.42 5.61
N GLU A 303 -33.86 17.62 6.76
CA GLU A 303 -35.22 17.15 7.02
C GLU A 303 -36.21 17.76 6.00
N LEU A 304 -36.14 19.07 5.76
CA LEU A 304 -36.98 19.73 4.75
C LEU A 304 -36.73 19.18 3.34
N LEU A 305 -35.49 18.82 3.00
CA LEU A 305 -35.17 18.16 1.73
C LEU A 305 -35.78 16.74 1.65
N GLN A 306 -35.69 15.97 2.73
CA GLN A 306 -36.27 14.62 2.80
C GLN A 306 -37.79 14.62 2.72
N GLU A 307 -38.45 15.64 3.29
CA GLU A 307 -39.90 15.85 3.18
C GLU A 307 -40.36 16.29 1.78
N GLY A 308 -39.43 16.53 0.84
CA GLY A 308 -39.72 16.91 -0.53
C GLY A 308 -40.17 18.36 -0.65
N HIS A 309 -39.54 19.27 0.11
CA HIS A 309 -39.87 20.70 0.07
C HIS A 309 -39.67 21.28 -1.35
N PRO A 310 -40.63 22.07 -1.90
CA PRO A 310 -40.56 22.56 -3.28
C PRO A 310 -39.36 23.48 -3.60
N ALA A 311 -38.79 24.12 -2.58
CA ALA A 311 -37.61 24.99 -2.68
C ALA A 311 -36.26 24.26 -2.50
N CYS A 312 -36.16 23.00 -2.93
CA CYS A 312 -35.00 22.14 -2.68
C CYS A 312 -33.66 22.76 -3.11
N ARG A 313 -33.61 23.37 -4.30
CA ARG A 313 -32.37 23.99 -4.81
C ARG A 313 -31.86 25.14 -3.94
N LEU A 314 -32.77 25.93 -3.38
CA LEU A 314 -32.42 27.05 -2.50
C LEU A 314 -31.90 26.53 -1.15
N LEU A 315 -32.57 25.51 -0.60
CA LEU A 315 -32.13 24.82 0.62
C LEU A 315 -30.74 24.19 0.43
N GLU A 316 -30.54 23.43 -0.65
CA GLU A 316 -29.24 22.85 -1.03
C GLU A 316 -28.16 23.93 -1.12
N GLY A 317 -28.42 25.06 -1.80
CA GLY A 317 -27.45 26.16 -1.90
C GLY A 317 -27.05 26.77 -0.56
N TYR A 318 -28.00 26.95 0.37
CA TYR A 318 -27.69 27.45 1.72
C TYR A 318 -26.99 26.41 2.60
N ILE A 319 -27.36 25.14 2.50
CA ILE A 319 -26.68 24.02 3.18
C ILE A 319 -25.22 23.93 2.69
N ASP A 320 -24.99 23.94 1.39
CA ASP A 320 -23.67 23.91 0.78
C ASP A 320 -22.82 25.11 1.22
N ALA A 321 -23.42 26.31 1.28
CA ALA A 321 -22.74 27.52 1.75
C ALA A 321 -22.34 27.41 3.23
N LEU A 322 -23.25 26.93 4.10
CA LEU A 322 -22.98 26.70 5.52
C LEU A 322 -21.86 25.67 5.72
N GLN A 323 -21.95 24.52 5.05
CA GLN A 323 -20.95 23.46 5.12
C GLN A 323 -19.59 23.94 4.61
N THR A 324 -19.57 24.68 3.50
CA THR A 324 -18.33 25.26 2.93
C THR A 324 -17.69 26.27 3.87
N GLN A 325 -18.47 27.20 4.43
CA GLN A 325 -17.96 28.21 5.36
C GLN A 325 -17.49 27.62 6.68
N TRP A 326 -18.19 26.60 7.20
CA TRP A 326 -17.75 25.86 8.38
C TRP A 326 -16.45 25.10 8.12
N SER A 327 -16.37 24.37 7.00
CA SER A 327 -15.15 23.66 6.59
C SER A 327 -13.96 24.62 6.44
N TRP A 328 -14.21 25.81 5.88
CA TRP A 328 -13.19 26.85 5.77
C TRP A 328 -12.72 27.36 7.13
N LEU A 329 -13.63 27.60 8.08
CA LEU A 329 -13.25 28.02 9.43
C LEU A 329 -12.41 26.95 10.15
N LEU A 330 -12.67 25.66 9.92
CA LEU A 330 -11.83 24.57 10.43
C LEU A 330 -10.43 24.52 9.77
N GLN A 331 -10.30 24.93 8.50
CA GLN A 331 -8.98 25.09 7.88
C GLN A 331 -8.21 26.26 8.52
N LEU A 332 -8.88 27.39 8.79
CA LEU A 332 -8.30 28.53 9.48
C LEU A 332 -7.85 28.19 10.90
N ASP A 333 -8.65 27.40 11.62
CA ASP A 333 -8.32 26.86 12.93
C ASP A 333 -6.98 26.09 12.90
N SER A 334 -6.88 25.12 11.99
CA SER A 334 -5.64 24.35 11.78
C SER A 334 -4.44 25.24 11.41
N CYS A 335 -4.67 26.31 10.65
CA CYS A 335 -3.62 27.27 10.33
C CYS A 335 -3.15 28.02 11.58
N THR A 336 -4.08 28.51 12.40
CA THR A 336 -3.81 29.25 13.62
C THR A 336 -3.04 28.40 14.63
N GLU A 337 -3.40 27.13 14.82
CA GLU A 337 -2.63 26.21 15.65
C GLU A 337 -1.18 26.07 15.17
N THR A 338 -1.03 25.89 13.85
CA THR A 338 0.29 25.76 13.23
C THR A 338 1.12 27.01 13.44
N HIS A 339 0.54 28.20 13.28
CA HIS A 339 1.23 29.46 13.52
C HIS A 339 1.59 29.66 15.00
N LEU A 340 0.68 29.36 15.94
CA LEU A 340 0.96 29.42 17.37
C LEU A 340 2.14 28.52 17.73
N GLN A 341 2.17 27.28 17.21
CA GLN A 341 3.25 26.35 17.43
C GLN A 341 4.57 26.88 16.84
N LYS A 342 4.56 27.30 15.57
CA LYS A 342 5.78 27.69 14.85
C LYS A 342 6.35 29.02 15.35
N ASN A 343 5.49 29.96 15.73
CA ASN A 343 5.91 31.19 16.38
C ASN A 343 6.46 30.92 17.78
N ALA A 344 5.89 29.99 18.55
CA ALA A 344 6.45 29.57 19.84
C ALA A 344 7.86 28.97 19.67
N GLU A 345 8.05 28.08 18.68
CA GLU A 345 9.36 27.50 18.34
C GLU A 345 10.37 28.59 17.95
N TYR A 346 9.95 29.57 17.13
CA TYR A 346 10.77 30.72 16.73
C TYR A 346 11.21 31.55 17.94
N PHE A 347 10.27 32.05 18.77
CA PHE A 347 10.61 32.88 19.91
C PHE A 347 11.41 32.12 20.96
N GLN A 348 11.13 30.83 21.16
CA GLN A 348 11.92 29.99 22.05
C GLN A 348 13.37 29.87 21.59
N PHE A 349 13.61 29.68 20.29
CA PHE A 349 14.97 29.62 19.75
C PHE A 349 15.77 30.90 20.05
N PHE A 350 15.19 32.07 19.80
CA PHE A 350 15.89 33.34 20.03
C PHE A 350 16.11 33.64 21.52
N ARG A 351 15.19 33.21 22.40
CA ARG A 351 15.37 33.26 23.86
C ARG A 351 16.49 32.32 24.32
N ASP A 352 16.45 31.05 23.91
CA ASP A 352 17.48 30.04 24.22
C ASP A 352 18.87 30.52 23.77
N SER A 353 18.94 31.06 22.55
CA SER A 353 20.16 31.63 21.97
C SER A 353 20.73 32.78 22.80
N GLN A 354 19.87 33.71 23.25
CA GLN A 354 20.31 34.82 24.08
C GLN A 354 20.78 34.36 25.47
N SER A 355 20.11 33.37 26.08
CA SER A 355 20.54 32.77 27.36
C SER A 355 21.92 32.13 27.22
N LEU A 356 22.11 31.29 26.21
CA LEU A 356 23.39 30.62 25.96
C LEU A 356 24.51 31.62 25.67
N HIS A 357 24.22 32.70 24.94
CA HIS A 357 25.19 33.77 24.71
C HIS A 357 25.64 34.42 26.04
N GLN A 358 24.69 34.72 26.93
CA GLN A 358 24.97 35.32 28.23
C GLN A 358 25.75 34.37 29.13
N GLU A 359 25.39 33.10 29.17
CA GLU A 359 26.08 32.07 29.96
C GLU A 359 27.51 31.82 29.44
N LEU A 360 27.71 31.74 28.12
CA LEU A 360 29.05 31.62 27.52
C LEU A 360 29.92 32.84 27.81
N THR A 361 29.35 34.04 27.73
CA THR A 361 30.06 35.29 28.06
C THR A 361 30.45 35.31 29.54
N SER A 362 29.52 34.92 30.44
CA SER A 362 29.81 34.81 31.86
C SER A 362 30.89 33.77 32.17
N LEU A 363 30.89 32.61 31.49
CA LEU A 363 31.94 31.59 31.63
C LEU A 363 33.29 32.10 31.11
N HIS A 364 33.31 32.82 29.99
CA HIS A 364 34.50 33.48 29.46
C HIS A 364 35.10 34.41 30.51
N ASP A 365 34.30 35.34 31.04
CA ASP A 365 34.74 36.34 32.02
C ASP A 365 35.25 35.68 33.31
N SER A 366 34.53 34.66 33.80
CA SER A 366 34.94 33.92 34.99
C SER A 366 36.23 33.12 34.78
N LEU A 367 36.49 32.56 33.59
CA LEU A 367 37.77 31.91 33.25
C LEU A 367 38.92 32.92 33.22
N VAL A 368 38.69 34.14 32.73
CA VAL A 368 39.70 35.20 32.74
C VAL A 368 39.99 35.69 34.16
N GLN A 369 38.95 35.89 34.98
CA GLN A 369 39.10 36.50 36.31
C GLN A 369 39.59 35.50 37.38
N GLU A 370 39.07 34.27 37.42
CA GLU A 370 39.32 33.33 38.52
C GLU A 370 40.41 32.30 38.22
N CYS A 371 40.66 32.00 36.94
CA CYS A 371 41.64 30.99 36.51
C CYS A 371 42.91 31.62 35.91
N SER A 372 43.14 32.92 36.13
CA SER A 372 44.38 33.60 35.75
C SER A 372 45.48 33.36 36.79
N CYS A 373 46.60 32.83 36.31
CA CYS A 373 47.79 32.53 37.11
C CYS A 373 49.05 32.94 36.33
N ASP A 374 50.00 33.54 37.03
CA ASP A 374 51.33 33.88 36.54
C ASP A 374 52.37 32.90 37.09
N CYS A 375 53.58 32.90 36.53
CA CYS A 375 54.67 31.99 36.92
C CYS A 375 55.15 32.15 38.38
N ASP A 376 54.79 33.24 39.06
CA ASP A 376 55.09 33.50 40.48
C ASP A 376 53.91 33.18 41.42
N SER A 377 52.84 32.59 40.90
CA SER A 377 51.68 32.21 41.72
C SER A 377 52.06 31.12 42.71
N ASP A 378 51.59 31.24 43.95
CA ASP A 378 51.83 30.25 45.00
C ASP A 378 50.93 29.01 44.84
N VAL A 379 51.34 27.90 45.49
CA VAL A 379 50.65 26.60 45.38
C VAL A 379 49.20 26.67 45.90
N ALA A 380 48.93 27.51 46.91
CA ALA A 380 47.58 27.68 47.45
C ALA A 380 46.62 28.35 46.45
N ARG A 381 47.06 29.40 45.75
CA ARG A 381 46.29 30.03 44.66
C ARG A 381 46.11 29.10 43.48
N LEU A 382 47.15 28.35 43.10
CA LEU A 382 47.09 27.37 42.00
C LEU A 382 46.11 26.22 42.31
N SER A 383 46.11 25.70 43.53
CA SER A 383 45.15 24.68 43.96
C SER A 383 43.70 25.18 43.86
N LYS A 384 43.45 26.41 44.32
CA LYS A 384 42.12 27.03 44.21
C LYS A 384 41.71 27.29 42.75
N ALA A 385 42.65 27.70 41.90
CA ALA A 385 42.40 27.89 40.47
C ALA A 385 42.15 26.56 39.74
N LEU A 386 42.83 25.47 40.16
CA LEU A 386 42.62 24.11 39.66
C LEU A 386 41.23 23.58 40.04
N ASP A 387 40.80 23.76 41.28
CA ASP A 387 39.43 23.39 41.70
C ASP A 387 38.37 24.19 40.93
N SER A 388 38.65 25.48 40.70
CA SER A 388 37.77 26.37 39.94
C SER A 388 37.67 25.98 38.47
N ILE A 389 38.78 25.63 37.81
CA ILE A 389 38.77 25.20 36.40
C ILE A 389 38.14 23.80 36.23
N GLN A 390 38.27 22.92 37.23
CA GLN A 390 37.58 21.62 37.22
C GLN A 390 36.05 21.80 37.25
N LYS A 391 35.52 22.65 38.15
CA LYS A 391 34.07 22.95 38.20
C LYS A 391 33.56 23.58 36.89
N LYS A 392 34.35 24.48 36.30
CA LYS A 392 34.02 25.11 35.01
C LYS A 392 34.03 24.13 33.83
N SER A 393 34.69 22.99 33.95
CA SER A 393 34.67 21.94 32.92
C SER A 393 33.29 21.33 32.72
N GLU A 394 32.53 21.14 33.81
CA GLU A 394 31.18 20.58 33.76
C GLU A 394 30.22 21.58 33.06
N CYS A 395 30.27 22.85 33.47
CA CYS A 395 29.51 23.93 32.84
C CYS A 395 29.83 24.08 31.34
N LEU A 396 31.10 24.00 30.94
CA LEU A 396 31.49 24.04 29.52
C LEU A 396 30.90 22.88 28.71
N SER A 397 30.77 21.70 29.31
CA SER A 397 30.17 20.52 28.68
C SER A 397 28.66 20.69 28.49
N GLU A 398 27.96 21.22 29.49
CA GLU A 398 26.53 21.52 29.42
C GLU A 398 26.23 22.59 28.36
N LEU A 399 27.01 23.67 28.32
CA LEU A 399 26.89 24.71 27.31
C LEU A 399 27.21 24.18 25.91
N HIS A 400 28.12 23.21 25.77
CA HIS A 400 28.35 22.53 24.49
C HIS A 400 27.12 21.78 23.99
N ALA A 401 26.48 21.01 24.87
CA ALA A 401 25.26 20.30 24.54
C ALA A 401 24.13 21.29 24.18
N GLY A 402 24.05 22.41 24.90
CA GLY A 402 23.11 23.50 24.64
C GLY A 402 23.29 24.13 23.26
N VAL A 403 24.50 24.57 22.92
CA VAL A 403 24.82 25.17 21.62
C VAL A 403 24.62 24.17 20.48
N ALA A 404 25.03 22.91 20.63
CA ALA A 404 24.82 21.87 19.62
C ALA A 404 23.34 21.57 19.39
N LYS A 405 22.51 21.56 20.45
CA LYS A 405 21.06 21.42 20.35
C LYS A 405 20.43 22.62 19.63
N LEU A 406 20.87 23.83 19.96
CA LEU A 406 20.39 25.06 19.34
C LEU A 406 20.75 25.12 17.85
N SER A 407 21.98 24.75 17.48
CA SER A 407 22.43 24.67 16.08
C SER A 407 21.54 23.77 15.22
N LYS A 408 21.22 22.57 15.71
CA LYS A 408 20.26 21.66 15.05
C LYS A 408 18.83 22.22 14.98
N LYS A 409 18.42 23.06 15.93
CA LYS A 409 17.11 23.72 15.89
C LYS A 409 17.07 24.81 14.81
N ALA A 410 18.17 25.53 14.57
CA ALA A 410 18.24 26.66 13.63
C ALA A 410 17.75 26.28 12.23
N ASP A 411 18.11 25.07 11.75
CA ASP A 411 17.70 24.54 10.45
C ASP A 411 16.18 24.34 10.28
N LYS A 412 15.43 24.30 11.39
CA LYS A 412 13.98 24.05 11.40
C LYS A 412 13.17 25.29 11.75
N VAL A 413 13.81 26.38 12.16
CA VAL A 413 13.13 27.62 12.55
C VAL A 413 12.58 28.32 11.31
N VAL A 414 11.30 28.65 11.35
CA VAL A 414 10.57 29.35 10.27
C VAL A 414 10.95 30.82 10.21
N GLN A 415 10.53 31.52 9.15
CA GLN A 415 10.82 32.94 8.96
C GLN A 415 9.56 33.78 9.23
N LEU A 416 9.63 34.71 10.20
CA LEU A 416 8.50 35.56 10.57
C LEU A 416 8.59 36.98 10.02
N LYS A 417 9.81 37.52 9.86
CA LYS A 417 10.04 38.89 9.34
C LYS A 417 9.43 39.17 7.96
N PRO A 418 9.47 38.24 6.97
CA PRO A 418 8.87 38.47 5.66
C PRO A 418 7.34 38.65 5.69
N ARG A 419 6.69 38.38 6.82
CA ARG A 419 5.23 38.51 6.99
C ARG A 419 4.79 39.92 7.39
N ARG A 420 5.72 40.79 7.80
CA ARG A 420 5.36 42.14 8.26
C ARG A 420 4.79 42.95 7.09
N ALA A 421 3.77 43.76 7.36
CA ALA A 421 3.14 44.59 6.32
C ALA A 421 4.11 45.62 5.69
N ASP A 422 5.14 46.06 6.43
CA ASP A 422 6.18 46.99 6.00
C ASP A 422 7.41 46.29 5.36
N TYR A 423 7.37 44.96 5.19
CA TYR A 423 8.49 44.22 4.64
C TYR A 423 8.64 44.46 3.14
N VAL A 424 9.85 44.85 2.71
CA VAL A 424 10.17 45.06 1.30
C VAL A 424 10.68 43.77 0.68
N LEU A 425 9.92 43.21 -0.27
CA LEU A 425 10.32 42.02 -1.03
C LEU A 425 11.36 42.41 -2.10
N GLU A 426 12.64 42.13 -1.85
CA GLU A 426 13.71 42.32 -2.85
C GLU A 426 13.69 41.24 -3.96
N SER A 427 13.16 40.06 -3.64
CA SER A 427 13.01 38.92 -4.55
C SER A 427 11.85 38.04 -4.11
N SER A 428 11.43 37.12 -4.98
CA SER A 428 10.36 36.18 -4.63
C SER A 428 10.81 35.20 -3.55
N ILE A 429 10.00 35.06 -2.51
CA ILE A 429 10.29 34.21 -1.33
C ILE A 429 9.48 32.92 -1.42
N PRO A 430 10.09 31.73 -1.23
CA PRO A 430 9.33 30.49 -1.18
C PRO A 430 8.43 30.47 0.07
N ILE A 431 7.19 30.06 -0.09
CA ILE A 431 6.19 29.89 0.97
C ILE A 431 5.54 28.51 0.85
N CYS A 432 5.04 27.97 1.95
CA CYS A 432 4.41 26.66 2.00
C CYS A 432 2.97 26.80 2.47
N ALA A 433 2.01 26.21 1.75
CA ALA A 433 0.62 26.18 2.17
C ALA A 433 0.44 25.22 3.37
N ILE A 434 -0.26 25.64 4.41
CA ILE A 434 -0.49 24.84 5.63
C ILE A 434 -1.93 24.28 5.73
N CYS A 435 -2.82 24.70 4.83
CA CYS A 435 -4.18 24.18 4.67
C CYS A 435 -4.55 24.02 3.20
N ASP A 436 -5.66 23.33 2.95
CA ASP A 436 -6.30 23.35 1.65
C ASP A 436 -7.15 24.62 1.54
N TYR A 437 -7.15 25.24 0.36
CA TYR A 437 -7.94 26.45 0.11
C TYR A 437 -8.49 26.41 -1.30
N LYS A 438 -9.80 26.68 -1.44
CA LYS A 438 -10.46 26.73 -2.74
C LYS A 438 -11.40 27.92 -2.80
N GLN A 439 -11.05 28.91 -3.63
CA GLN A 439 -11.94 30.02 -3.94
C GLN A 439 -11.85 30.35 -5.43
N SER A 440 -13.00 30.39 -6.10
CA SER A 440 -13.12 30.64 -7.54
C SER A 440 -12.26 29.66 -8.38
N ASN A 441 -11.16 30.13 -8.97
CA ASN A 441 -10.25 29.36 -9.83
C ASN A 441 -8.90 29.04 -9.14
N VAL A 442 -8.78 29.32 -7.85
CA VAL A 442 -7.54 29.10 -7.08
C VAL A 442 -7.76 27.90 -6.17
N THR A 443 -6.87 26.92 -6.29
CA THR A 443 -6.82 25.74 -5.43
C THR A 443 -5.43 25.61 -4.84
N LEU A 444 -5.32 25.68 -3.52
CA LEU A 444 -4.12 25.36 -2.78
C LEU A 444 -4.23 23.99 -2.19
N VAL A 445 -3.11 23.28 -2.26
CA VAL A 445 -2.95 21.96 -1.67
C VAL A 445 -2.00 22.08 -0.49
N LYS A 446 -2.44 21.62 0.67
CA LYS A 446 -1.65 21.59 1.90
C LYS A 446 -0.27 20.97 1.66
N ASN A 447 0.76 21.57 2.25
CA ASN A 447 2.18 21.25 2.13
C ASN A 447 2.82 21.51 0.74
N SER A 448 2.10 22.14 -0.19
CA SER A 448 2.68 22.53 -1.49
C SER A 448 3.42 23.85 -1.38
N MET A 449 4.46 23.99 -2.21
CA MET A 449 5.34 25.17 -2.23
C MET A 449 4.86 26.17 -3.29
N TYR A 450 4.80 27.43 -2.90
CA TYR A 450 4.43 28.57 -3.74
C TYR A 450 5.48 29.68 -3.60
N LYS A 451 5.37 30.69 -4.45
CA LYS A 451 6.23 31.87 -4.44
C LYS A 451 5.46 33.10 -4.00
N LEU A 452 5.96 33.80 -2.99
CA LEU A 452 5.44 35.09 -2.56
C LEU A 452 5.97 36.19 -3.48
N GLU A 453 5.07 37.03 -3.98
CA GLU A 453 5.41 38.17 -4.85
C GLU A 453 4.96 39.52 -4.31
N GLY A 454 3.90 39.55 -3.50
CA GLY A 454 3.34 40.79 -2.97
C GLY A 454 2.58 40.62 -1.67
N LEU A 455 2.68 41.63 -0.81
CA LEU A 455 1.96 41.76 0.45
C LEU A 455 0.84 42.78 0.28
N HIS A 456 -0.41 42.45 0.65
CA HIS A 456 -1.55 43.37 0.57
C HIS A 456 -2.11 43.69 1.96
N GLU A 457 -2.70 44.88 2.12
CA GLU A 457 -3.12 45.46 3.41
C GLU A 457 -4.22 44.67 4.15
N ASN A 458 -4.97 43.81 3.46
CA ASN A 458 -6.10 43.05 4.04
C ASN A 458 -5.69 41.65 4.54
N GLY A 459 -4.42 41.42 4.87
CA GLY A 459 -3.94 40.10 5.31
C GLY A 459 -3.95 39.05 4.19
N LYS A 460 -4.00 39.46 2.92
CA LYS A 460 -3.89 38.61 1.73
C LYS A 460 -2.56 38.81 1.01
N TRP A 461 -2.04 37.75 0.41
CA TRP A 461 -0.76 37.72 -0.30
C TRP A 461 -0.97 37.38 -1.77
N SER A 462 -0.18 38.04 -2.62
CA SER A 462 -0.04 37.67 -4.03
C SER A 462 0.97 36.54 -4.15
N ILE A 463 0.50 35.39 -4.60
CA ILE A 463 1.30 34.17 -4.74
C ILE A 463 1.40 33.76 -6.21
N GLN A 464 2.46 33.04 -6.53
CA GLN A 464 2.66 32.38 -7.81
C GLN A 464 2.78 30.86 -7.62
N ASP A 465 1.99 30.10 -8.38
CA ASP A 465 2.04 28.63 -8.45
C ASP A 465 3.19 28.15 -9.35
N SER A 466 3.52 26.85 -9.28
CA SER A 466 4.47 26.15 -10.13
C SER A 466 4.23 26.35 -11.63
N ASP A 467 2.97 26.50 -12.05
CA ASP A 467 2.56 26.79 -13.43
C ASP A 467 2.68 28.29 -13.82
N GLY A 468 3.20 29.14 -12.93
CA GLY A 468 3.31 30.59 -13.16
C GLY A 468 2.00 31.36 -13.03
N ARG A 469 0.94 30.74 -12.50
CA ARG A 469 -0.36 31.38 -12.25
C ARG A 469 -0.31 32.23 -10.98
N HIS A 470 -0.88 33.43 -11.04
CA HIS A 470 -0.94 34.35 -9.92
C HIS A 470 -2.30 34.28 -9.22
N ALA A 471 -2.29 34.33 -7.89
CA ALA A 471 -3.51 34.29 -7.08
C ALA A 471 -3.37 35.16 -5.83
N LEU A 472 -4.50 35.69 -5.35
CA LEU A 472 -4.57 36.43 -4.09
C LEU A 472 -5.21 35.53 -3.03
N VAL A 473 -4.47 35.20 -1.98
CA VAL A 473 -4.90 34.22 -0.95
C VAL A 473 -4.63 34.79 0.44
N PRO A 474 -5.48 34.51 1.46
CA PRO A 474 -5.18 34.82 2.86
C PRO A 474 -3.77 34.38 3.30
N SER A 475 -3.03 35.29 3.92
CA SER A 475 -1.66 35.07 4.40
C SER A 475 -1.57 33.96 5.46
N VAL A 476 -2.64 33.79 6.25
CA VAL A 476 -2.77 32.77 7.28
C VAL A 476 -2.62 31.35 6.71
N CYS A 477 -2.96 31.14 5.44
CA CYS A 477 -2.81 29.85 4.75
C CYS A 477 -1.35 29.44 4.51
N PHE A 478 -0.38 30.32 4.75
CA PHE A 478 1.01 30.06 4.41
C PHE A 478 1.93 30.21 5.59
N ILE A 479 3.02 29.45 5.58
CA ILE A 479 4.21 29.70 6.38
C ILE A 479 5.40 30.00 5.47
N VAL A 480 6.36 30.79 5.96
CA VAL A 480 7.63 30.98 5.27
C VAL A 480 8.61 29.93 5.84
N PRO A 481 8.90 28.86 5.09
CA PRO A 481 9.65 27.72 5.60
C PRO A 481 11.13 28.08 5.87
N PRO A 482 11.84 27.24 6.63
CA PRO A 482 13.30 27.30 6.72
C PRO A 482 13.97 27.12 5.34
N PRO A 483 15.23 27.55 5.16
CA PRO A 483 16.17 28.01 6.19
C PRO A 483 15.97 29.48 6.60
N ASN A 484 15.98 29.73 7.91
CA ASN A 484 16.02 31.09 8.45
C ASN A 484 17.49 31.55 8.60
N VAL A 485 17.89 32.51 7.77
CA VAL A 485 19.26 33.03 7.72
C VAL A 485 19.72 33.61 9.05
N GLU A 486 18.84 34.35 9.75
CA GLU A 486 19.17 34.96 11.04
C GLU A 486 19.37 33.91 12.13
N ALA A 487 18.51 32.89 12.16
CA ALA A 487 18.66 31.78 13.11
C ALA A 487 19.98 31.02 12.88
N GLY A 488 20.31 30.76 11.60
CA GLY A 488 21.59 30.14 11.22
C GLY A 488 22.81 30.96 11.63
N GLU A 489 22.82 32.26 11.34
CA GLU A 489 23.93 33.14 11.76
C GLU A 489 24.07 33.23 13.28
N ARG A 490 22.95 33.27 13.99
CA ARG A 490 22.94 33.33 15.46
C ARG A 490 23.55 32.06 16.07
N ALA A 491 23.21 30.89 15.53
CA ALA A 491 23.80 29.61 15.93
C ALA A 491 25.30 29.56 15.62
N ARG A 492 25.73 29.98 14.42
CA ARG A 492 27.15 30.01 14.03
C ARG A 492 27.98 30.90 14.94
N ARG A 493 27.49 32.11 15.27
CA ARG A 493 28.18 33.02 16.20
C ARG A 493 28.34 32.40 17.60
N LEU A 494 27.34 31.65 18.07
CA LEU A 494 27.43 30.94 19.36
C LEU A 494 28.44 29.79 19.31
N GLU A 495 28.52 29.04 18.21
CA GLU A 495 29.54 28.00 18.02
C GLU A 495 30.95 28.60 18.00
N GLU A 496 31.14 29.74 17.33
CA GLU A 496 32.41 30.49 17.31
C GLU A 496 32.80 30.95 18.72
N GLN A 497 31.88 31.56 19.46
CA GLN A 497 32.09 31.96 20.86
C GLN A 497 32.40 30.76 21.76
N GLN A 498 31.71 29.63 21.56
CA GLN A 498 31.97 28.43 22.32
C GLN A 498 33.40 27.91 22.07
N LEU A 499 33.84 27.90 20.81
CA LEU A 499 35.19 27.46 20.45
C LEU A 499 36.25 28.36 21.10
N GLU A 500 36.01 29.66 21.14
CA GLU A 500 36.88 30.64 21.82
C GLU A 500 36.99 30.34 23.32
N VAL A 501 35.86 30.15 24.01
CA VAL A 501 35.83 29.80 25.44
C VAL A 501 36.52 28.45 25.70
N LYS A 502 36.33 27.46 24.83
CA LYS A 502 36.99 26.15 24.93
C LYS A 502 38.50 26.25 24.77
N HIS A 503 38.97 27.08 23.83
CA HIS A 503 40.39 27.34 23.65
C HIS A 503 40.97 28.02 24.89
N LEU A 504 40.31 29.07 25.39
CA LEU A 504 40.71 29.76 26.61
C LEU A 504 40.77 28.81 27.81
N PHE A 505 39.75 27.96 28.00
CA PHE A 505 39.72 26.94 29.05
C PHE A 505 40.94 26.01 28.98
N LYS A 506 41.22 25.45 27.79
CA LYS A 506 42.38 24.56 27.58
C LYS A 506 43.69 25.27 27.89
N GLN A 507 43.85 26.51 27.43
CA GLN A 507 45.04 27.31 27.69
C GLN A 507 45.23 27.55 29.19
N ARG A 508 44.19 28.01 29.89
CA ARG A 508 44.25 28.27 31.34
C ARG A 508 44.52 27.01 32.16
N LYS A 509 43.95 25.87 31.76
CA LYS A 509 44.21 24.57 32.41
C LYS A 509 45.68 24.17 32.25
N LEU A 510 46.19 24.24 31.02
CA LEU A 510 47.59 23.93 30.73
C LEU A 510 48.55 24.85 31.47
N ASP A 511 48.23 26.14 31.54
CA ASP A 511 49.01 27.13 32.29
C ASP A 511 49.07 26.79 33.80
N ILE A 512 47.94 26.46 34.43
CA ILE A 512 47.90 26.04 35.85
C ILE A 512 48.71 24.75 36.07
N GLU A 513 48.56 23.75 35.21
CA GLU A 513 49.28 22.47 35.31
C GLU A 513 50.80 22.62 35.09
N ALA A 514 51.20 23.52 34.18
CA ALA A 514 52.60 23.85 33.94
C ALA A 514 53.23 24.54 35.17
N ILE A 515 52.50 25.46 35.83
CA ILE A 515 53.02 26.12 37.03
C ILE A 515 53.08 25.14 38.22
N LEU A 516 52.11 24.24 38.37
CA LEU A 516 52.15 23.21 39.42
C LEU A 516 53.31 22.22 39.23
N SER A 517 53.54 21.74 38.01
CA SER A 517 54.68 20.86 37.71
C SER A 517 56.04 21.54 37.93
N TRP A 518 56.12 22.86 37.67
CA TRP A 518 57.30 23.66 38.01
C TRP A 518 57.58 23.68 39.52
N HIS A 519 56.57 23.95 40.36
CA HIS A 519 56.72 23.94 41.83
C HIS A 519 57.16 22.56 42.33
N HIS A 520 56.55 21.49 41.85
CA HIS A 520 56.95 20.12 42.21
C HIS A 520 58.40 19.81 41.86
N LEU A 521 58.85 20.20 40.67
CA LEU A 521 60.24 20.01 40.24
C LEU A 521 61.22 20.82 41.10
N GLN A 522 60.84 22.06 41.46
CA GLN A 522 61.66 22.92 42.29
C GLN A 522 61.84 22.36 43.72
N ASP A 523 60.80 21.74 44.29
CA ASP A 523 60.88 21.09 45.60
C ASP A 523 61.80 19.86 45.58
N THR A 524 61.76 19.06 44.52
CA THR A 524 62.66 17.91 44.35
C THR A 524 64.12 18.34 44.17
N ILE A 525 64.39 19.39 43.38
CA ILE A 525 65.75 19.95 43.23
C ILE A 525 66.29 20.47 44.57
N LYS A 526 65.46 21.20 45.35
CA LYS A 526 65.84 21.67 46.69
C LYS A 526 66.15 20.51 47.64
N SER A 527 65.40 19.40 47.56
CA SER A 527 65.63 18.21 48.38
C SER A 527 67.00 17.57 48.09
N ILE A 528 67.34 17.31 46.83
CA ILE A 528 68.60 16.66 46.46
C ILE A 528 69.82 17.57 46.74
N ASN A 529 69.69 18.88 46.48
CA ASN A 529 70.77 19.83 46.76
C ASN A 529 71.05 20.02 48.26
N SER A 530 70.16 19.55 49.15
CA SER A 530 70.40 19.54 50.60
C SER A 530 71.27 18.37 51.07
N TRP A 531 71.60 17.41 50.20
CA TRP A 531 72.37 16.22 50.56
C TRP A 531 73.88 16.51 50.64
N THR A 532 74.48 16.06 51.75
CA THR A 532 75.93 16.09 52.02
C THR A 532 76.53 14.67 51.93
N PRO A 533 77.85 14.51 51.75
CA PRO A 533 78.50 13.19 51.70
C PRO A 533 78.20 12.28 52.90
N CYS A 534 78.02 12.85 54.10
CA CYS A 534 77.67 12.09 55.30
C CYS A 534 76.20 11.65 55.31
N SER A 535 75.27 12.53 54.93
CA SER A 535 73.85 12.16 54.82
C SER A 535 73.57 11.21 53.64
N PHE A 536 74.48 11.12 52.66
CA PHE A 536 74.39 10.24 51.50
C PHE A 536 74.85 8.80 51.79
N GLN A 537 75.73 8.60 52.78
CA GLN A 537 76.16 7.27 53.23
C GLN A 537 75.07 6.50 54.00
N ASP A 538 74.15 7.22 54.67
CA ASP A 538 73.07 6.63 55.48
C ASP A 538 71.78 6.36 54.67
N LEU A 539 71.73 6.75 53.39
CA LEU A 539 70.58 6.57 52.52
C LEU A 539 70.68 5.24 51.74
N SER A 540 69.60 4.47 51.69
CA SER A 540 69.56 3.26 50.88
C SER A 540 69.52 3.58 49.38
N GLU A 541 70.12 2.71 48.58
CA GLU A 541 70.21 2.83 47.12
C GLU A 541 68.82 2.95 46.46
N GLU A 542 67.81 2.27 47.00
CA GLU A 542 66.41 2.36 46.54
C GLU A 542 65.78 3.75 46.75
N VAL A 543 66.10 4.43 47.86
CA VAL A 543 65.58 5.78 48.14
C VAL A 543 66.28 6.81 47.25
N CYS A 544 67.58 6.65 47.00
CA CYS A 544 68.35 7.49 46.08
C CYS A 544 67.86 7.36 44.63
N ASN A 545 67.66 6.13 44.15
CA ASN A 545 67.14 5.86 42.81
C ASN A 545 65.69 6.35 42.65
N GLY A 546 64.84 6.13 43.67
CA GLY A 546 63.45 6.61 43.64
C GLY A 546 63.31 8.13 43.64
N VAL A 547 64.27 8.89 44.21
CA VAL A 547 64.29 10.36 44.12
C VAL A 547 64.76 10.85 42.75
N LEU A 548 65.70 10.15 42.11
CA LEU A 548 66.16 10.45 40.75
C LEU A 548 65.10 10.15 39.69
N ASP A 549 64.42 9.02 39.81
CA ASP A 549 63.29 8.69 38.93
C ASP A 549 62.19 9.75 39.04
N ARG A 550 61.92 10.26 40.26
CA ARG A 550 61.00 11.39 40.44
C ARG A 550 61.49 12.67 39.77
N LEU A 551 62.77 13.01 39.89
CA LEU A 551 63.35 14.20 39.24
C LEU A 551 63.27 14.09 37.71
N GLU A 552 63.60 12.94 37.13
CA GLU A 552 63.57 12.72 35.68
C GLU A 552 62.13 12.71 35.14
N ASN A 553 61.20 12.04 35.85
CA ASN A 553 59.79 12.05 35.48
C ASN A 553 59.15 13.43 35.58
N GLN A 554 59.37 14.16 36.68
CA GLN A 554 58.83 15.53 36.86
C GLN A 554 59.49 16.54 35.92
N SER A 555 60.77 16.37 35.58
CA SER A 555 61.44 17.20 34.57
C SER A 555 60.87 16.95 33.17
N SER A 556 60.60 15.69 32.81
CA SER A 556 59.97 15.33 31.55
C SER A 556 58.54 15.86 31.46
N ASP A 557 57.72 15.66 32.51
CA ASP A 557 56.33 16.15 32.59
C ASP A 557 56.26 17.69 32.48
N PHE A 558 57.13 18.41 33.18
CA PHE A 558 57.24 19.87 33.05
C PHE A 558 57.66 20.30 31.63
N LYS A 559 58.65 19.64 31.02
CA LYS A 559 59.12 19.90 29.64
C LYS A 559 58.05 19.65 28.58
N GLU A 560 57.11 18.75 28.84
CA GLU A 560 55.97 18.53 27.94
C GLU A 560 54.94 19.65 28.09
N LYS A 561 54.53 19.96 29.32
CA LYS A 561 53.51 20.99 29.62
C LYS A 561 53.93 22.39 29.17
N ILE A 562 55.22 22.73 29.24
CA ILE A 562 55.71 24.05 28.82
C ILE A 562 55.66 24.29 27.30
N LYS A 563 55.71 23.24 26.47
CA LYS A 563 55.68 23.41 25.00
C LYS A 563 54.43 24.13 24.49
N GLY A 564 53.32 24.04 25.24
CA GLY A 564 52.06 24.72 24.93
C GLY A 564 51.70 25.87 25.88
N SER A 565 52.41 26.06 26.99
CA SER A 565 52.17 27.18 27.92
C SER A 565 53.07 28.37 27.60
N ARG A 566 52.54 29.59 27.74
CA ARG A 566 53.29 30.85 27.53
C ARG A 566 53.60 31.59 28.83
N VAL A 567 53.35 30.97 29.98
CA VAL A 567 53.39 31.66 31.28
C VAL A 567 54.82 31.83 31.81
N PHE A 568 55.78 31.00 31.38
CA PHE A 568 57.16 31.11 31.82
C PHE A 568 58.03 31.90 30.85
N PRO A 569 58.80 32.89 31.33
CA PRO A 569 59.83 33.53 30.53
C PRO A 569 61.02 32.57 30.30
N PRO A 570 61.72 32.69 29.16
CA PRO A 570 62.83 31.80 28.80
C PRO A 570 63.98 31.80 29.83
N GLU A 571 64.18 32.92 30.54
CA GLU A 571 65.18 33.05 31.61
C GLU A 571 64.93 32.08 32.77
N LYS A 572 63.68 31.95 33.22
CA LYS A 572 63.29 31.03 34.31
C LYS A 572 63.41 29.56 33.87
N LEU A 573 63.13 29.26 32.60
CA LEU A 573 63.25 27.91 32.04
C LEU A 573 64.72 27.46 31.95
N TRP A 574 65.58 28.34 31.46
CA TRP A 574 67.02 28.07 31.38
C TRP A 574 67.64 27.88 32.76
N GLN A 575 67.26 28.72 33.74
CA GLN A 575 67.75 28.59 35.11
C GLN A 575 67.35 27.26 35.75
N LEU A 576 66.12 26.80 35.54
CA LEU A 576 65.64 25.52 36.07
C LEU A 576 66.35 24.31 35.42
N GLU A 577 66.60 24.37 34.11
CA GLU A 577 67.35 23.32 33.40
C GLU A 577 68.81 23.24 33.87
N LYS A 578 69.41 24.41 34.16
CA LYS A 578 70.74 24.49 34.79
C LYS A 578 70.72 23.93 36.21
N ASP A 579 69.72 24.25 37.02
CA ASP A 579 69.61 23.77 38.40
C ASP A 579 69.37 22.25 38.46
N ALA A 580 68.55 21.70 37.57
CA ALA A 580 68.35 20.25 37.41
C ALA A 580 69.62 19.53 36.95
N SER A 581 70.35 20.11 36.00
CA SER A 581 71.63 19.57 35.53
C SER A 581 72.69 19.60 36.63
N SER A 582 72.80 20.71 37.37
CA SER A 582 73.76 20.87 38.48
C SER A 582 73.48 19.86 39.59
N CYS A 583 72.20 19.60 39.87
CA CYS A 583 71.74 18.58 40.80
C CYS A 583 72.20 17.15 40.41
N LYS A 584 72.09 16.79 39.12
CA LYS A 584 72.56 15.50 38.58
C LYS A 584 74.08 15.34 38.71
N HIS A 585 74.85 16.40 38.48
CA HIS A 585 76.31 16.40 38.64
C HIS A 585 76.73 16.30 40.11
N HIS A 586 76.01 16.95 41.04
CA HIS A 586 76.24 16.84 42.49
C HIS A 586 76.09 15.39 42.97
N TYR A 587 75.05 14.69 42.49
CA TYR A 587 74.86 13.26 42.76
C TYR A 587 76.01 12.40 42.21
N GLN A 588 76.44 12.62 40.97
CA GLN A 588 77.53 11.85 40.33
C GLN A 588 78.91 12.08 40.98
N ALA A 589 79.18 13.30 41.47
CA ALA A 589 80.42 13.62 42.18
C ALA A 589 80.51 12.90 43.55
N LEU A 590 79.38 12.66 44.22
CA LEU A 590 79.32 11.87 45.44
C LEU A 590 79.61 10.38 45.18
N LEU A 591 79.20 9.86 44.01
CA LEU A 591 79.44 8.49 43.57
C LEU A 591 80.92 8.23 43.19
N ASN A 592 81.54 9.16 42.46
CA ASN A 592 82.88 8.96 41.89
C ASN A 592 84.04 9.00 42.91
N ASN A 593 83.83 9.55 44.10
CA ASN A 593 84.85 9.56 45.17
C ASN A 593 85.11 8.18 45.81
N LEU A 594 84.35 7.13 45.43
CA LEU A 594 84.44 5.79 46.01
C LEU A 594 85.21 4.74 45.16
N VAL A 595 85.57 4.99 43.89
CA VAL A 595 85.85 3.89 42.91
C VAL A 595 87.26 3.87 42.24
N SER A 596 88.16 4.86 42.44
CA SER A 596 89.28 5.08 41.47
C SER A 596 90.59 4.25 41.60
N GLU A 597 90.77 3.26 42.49
CA GLU A 597 91.99 2.40 42.52
C GLU A 597 91.80 0.98 41.94
N GLU A 598 90.59 0.59 41.50
CA GLU A 598 90.27 -0.79 41.04
C GLU A 598 90.31 -1.02 39.50
N ASN A 599 90.55 0.02 38.70
CA ASN A 599 90.11 0.06 37.29
C ASN A 599 90.81 -0.90 36.29
N GLU A 600 92.05 -1.33 36.48
CA GLU A 600 92.73 -2.24 35.52
C GLU A 600 92.46 -3.74 35.81
N GLU A 601 92.14 -4.10 37.06
CA GLU A 601 91.63 -5.44 37.42
C GLU A 601 90.11 -5.53 37.20
N GLN A 602 89.41 -4.40 37.28
CA GLN A 602 88.02 -4.28 36.87
C GLN A 602 87.82 -4.56 35.38
N THR A 603 88.72 -4.23 34.45
CA THR A 603 88.45 -4.49 33.02
C THR A 603 88.44 -6.00 32.68
N TYR A 604 89.37 -6.78 33.25
CA TYR A 604 89.35 -8.26 33.10
C TYR A 604 88.19 -8.90 33.87
N ARG A 605 87.83 -8.38 35.05
CA ARG A 605 86.66 -8.84 35.80
C ARG A 605 85.36 -8.48 35.09
N GLN A 606 85.17 -7.25 34.60
CA GLN A 606 83.99 -6.77 33.88
C GLN A 606 83.69 -7.63 32.66
N LEU A 607 84.68 -7.90 31.81
CA LEU A 607 84.50 -8.77 30.66
C LEU A 607 84.18 -10.22 31.07
N LEU A 608 84.76 -10.71 32.17
CA LEU A 608 84.43 -12.03 32.72
C LEU A 608 83.01 -12.09 33.31
N THR A 609 82.57 -11.08 34.07
CA THR A 609 81.20 -11.00 34.62
C THR A 609 80.17 -10.88 33.51
N GLU A 610 80.45 -10.10 32.46
CA GLU A 610 79.56 -9.96 31.30
C GLU A 610 79.43 -11.28 30.51
N LEU A 611 80.52 -12.04 30.38
CA LEU A 611 80.51 -13.35 29.72
C LEU A 611 79.81 -14.42 30.56
N GLN A 612 80.06 -14.45 31.88
CA GLN A 612 79.35 -15.33 32.82
C GLN A 612 77.86 -15.02 32.87
N ALA A 613 77.47 -13.74 32.94
CA ALA A 613 76.06 -13.33 32.89
C ALA A 613 75.38 -13.71 31.56
N THR A 614 76.10 -13.59 30.45
CA THR A 614 75.59 -14.01 29.13
C THR A 614 75.45 -15.54 29.06
N GLY A 615 76.44 -16.29 29.56
CA GLY A 615 76.41 -17.75 29.62
C GLY A 615 75.33 -18.31 30.54
N ASP A 616 75.12 -17.70 31.70
CA ASP A 616 74.06 -18.08 32.65
C ASP A 616 72.67 -17.76 32.09
N ARG A 617 72.52 -16.64 31.38
CA ARG A 617 71.26 -16.33 30.69
C ARG A 617 71.00 -17.29 29.52
N LEU A 618 72.02 -17.70 28.77
CA LEU A 618 71.89 -18.73 27.71
C LEU A 618 71.44 -20.08 28.29
N MET A 619 71.94 -20.47 29.47
CA MET A 619 71.49 -21.68 30.17
C MET A 619 70.05 -21.55 30.71
N SER A 620 69.71 -20.41 31.32
CA SER A 620 68.34 -20.10 31.75
C SER A 620 67.36 -20.13 30.58
N LEU A 621 67.74 -19.56 29.43
CA LEU A 621 66.91 -19.58 28.22
C LEU A 621 66.77 -20.97 27.65
N ARG A 622 67.81 -21.80 27.70
CA ARG A 622 67.70 -23.22 27.36
C ARG A 622 66.67 -23.89 28.24
N ASP A 623 66.72 -23.70 29.56
CA ASP A 623 65.75 -24.29 30.49
C ASP A 623 64.33 -23.75 30.26
N GLU A 624 64.18 -22.45 29.97
CA GLU A 624 62.89 -21.83 29.62
C GLU A 624 62.31 -22.36 28.30
N VAL A 625 63.14 -22.57 27.27
CA VAL A 625 62.73 -23.18 26.00
C VAL A 625 62.36 -24.66 26.19
N VAL A 626 63.16 -25.41 26.95
CA VAL A 626 62.85 -26.80 27.31
C VAL A 626 61.53 -26.88 28.11
N GLN A 627 61.29 -25.93 29.01
CA GLN A 627 60.05 -25.84 29.77
C GLN A 627 58.86 -25.55 28.87
N VAL A 628 59.00 -24.65 27.88
CA VAL A 628 57.96 -24.41 26.86
C VAL A 628 57.70 -25.66 26.03
N VAL A 629 58.74 -26.42 25.65
CA VAL A 629 58.61 -27.70 24.92
C VAL A 629 57.89 -28.77 25.77
N LYS A 630 58.12 -28.80 27.09
CA LYS A 630 57.39 -29.68 28.02
C LYS A 630 55.94 -29.25 28.19
N GLU A 631 55.67 -27.95 28.28
CA GLU A 631 54.32 -27.39 28.36
C GLU A 631 53.51 -27.64 27.08
N GLN A 632 54.18 -27.76 25.91
CA GLN A 632 53.56 -28.21 24.65
C GLN A 632 53.10 -29.69 24.66
N SER A 633 53.60 -30.50 25.60
CA SER A 633 53.42 -31.96 25.60
C SER A 633 52.29 -32.47 26.49
N ALA A 634 51.69 -31.61 27.31
CA ALA A 634 50.82 -32.02 28.41
C ALA A 634 49.42 -31.42 28.27
N ASP A 635 48.47 -32.14 27.65
CA ASP A 635 47.00 -31.99 27.76
C ASP A 635 46.43 -30.54 27.77
N SER A 636 47.18 -29.57 27.26
CA SER A 636 46.88 -28.16 27.40
C SER A 636 45.88 -27.79 26.33
N SER A 637 44.76 -27.21 26.75
CA SER A 637 43.77 -26.61 25.85
C SER A 637 44.47 -25.85 24.72
N LEU A 638 44.07 -26.16 23.48
CA LEU A 638 44.49 -25.47 22.25
C LEU A 638 44.29 -23.93 22.32
N ASP A 639 43.55 -23.44 23.31
CA ASP A 639 43.33 -22.01 23.58
C ASP A 639 44.58 -21.27 24.04
N ASN A 640 45.54 -21.95 24.69
CA ASN A 640 46.80 -21.36 25.15
C ASN A 640 47.91 -21.32 24.08
N MET A 641 47.66 -21.82 22.86
CA MET A 641 48.65 -21.85 21.78
C MET A 641 49.16 -20.46 21.34
N PRO A 642 48.33 -19.39 21.24
CA PRO A 642 48.81 -18.07 20.84
C PRO A 642 49.76 -17.44 21.87
N SER A 643 49.50 -17.64 23.16
CA SER A 643 50.38 -17.14 24.23
C SER A 643 51.69 -17.92 24.27
N MET A 644 51.65 -19.24 24.05
CA MET A 644 52.84 -20.08 23.95
C MET A 644 53.68 -19.74 22.70
N LEU A 645 53.07 -19.45 21.55
CA LEU A 645 53.78 -18.99 20.36
C LEU A 645 54.43 -17.63 20.59
N THR A 646 53.71 -16.66 21.17
CA THR A 646 54.26 -15.33 21.48
C THR A 646 55.41 -15.43 22.48
N ARG A 647 55.30 -16.33 23.46
CA ARG A 647 56.38 -16.63 24.41
C ARG A 647 57.60 -17.24 23.70
N GLN A 648 57.39 -18.23 22.82
CA GLN A 648 58.48 -18.86 22.08
C GLN A 648 59.15 -17.91 21.06
N GLU A 649 58.40 -17.04 20.37
CA GLU A 649 58.94 -16.02 19.45
C GLU A 649 59.80 -14.99 20.19
N ARG A 650 59.39 -14.61 21.41
CA ARG A 650 60.20 -13.76 22.28
C ARG A 650 61.49 -14.45 22.71
N LEU A 651 61.41 -15.72 23.10
CA LEU A 651 62.58 -16.52 23.48
C LEU A 651 63.54 -16.67 22.29
N ASP A 652 63.04 -16.97 21.09
CA ASP A 652 63.83 -17.09 19.85
C ASP A 652 64.56 -15.78 19.51
N GLN A 653 63.86 -14.65 19.61
CA GLN A 653 64.47 -13.32 19.43
C GLN A 653 65.53 -13.02 20.51
N GLU A 654 65.33 -13.48 21.74
CA GLU A 654 66.30 -13.35 22.82
C GLU A 654 67.54 -14.24 22.59
N VAL A 655 67.37 -15.44 22.04
CA VAL A 655 68.47 -16.32 21.60
C VAL A 655 69.30 -15.64 20.51
N ASP A 656 68.66 -15.03 19.51
CA ASP A 656 69.36 -14.28 18.46
C ASP A 656 70.10 -13.05 19.00
N ASN A 657 69.45 -12.28 19.87
CA ASN A 657 70.04 -11.09 20.49
C ASN A 657 71.25 -11.46 21.37
N LEU A 658 71.17 -12.52 22.17
CA LEU A 658 72.31 -12.99 22.97
C LEU A 658 73.39 -13.62 22.10
N GLY A 659 73.02 -14.26 20.98
CA GLY A 659 73.97 -14.72 19.97
C GLY A 659 74.80 -13.58 19.38
N THR A 660 74.16 -12.48 18.97
CA THR A 660 74.86 -11.28 18.46
C THR A 660 75.70 -10.59 19.53
N ARG A 661 75.25 -10.56 20.79
CA ARG A 661 76.05 -10.07 21.92
C ARG A 661 77.27 -10.94 22.20
N LEU A 662 77.13 -12.27 22.14
CA LEU A 662 78.26 -13.19 22.30
C LEU A 662 79.30 -13.00 21.17
N ASP A 663 78.85 -12.72 19.94
CA ASP A 663 79.75 -12.38 18.83
C ASP A 663 80.51 -11.06 19.08
N GLN A 664 79.84 -10.04 19.62
CA GLN A 664 80.44 -8.75 19.96
C GLN A 664 81.44 -8.86 21.12
N ILE A 665 81.10 -9.58 22.19
CA ILE A 665 82.01 -9.82 23.32
C ILE A 665 83.20 -10.66 22.84
N GLY A 666 82.97 -11.68 22.01
CA GLY A 666 84.03 -12.45 21.37
C GLY A 666 85.04 -11.58 20.60
N GLN A 667 84.55 -10.63 19.80
CA GLN A 667 85.40 -9.67 19.07
C GLN A 667 86.21 -8.74 19.98
N GLN A 668 85.70 -8.42 21.18
CA GLN A 668 86.40 -7.59 22.17
C GLN A 668 87.43 -8.39 22.97
N CYS A 669 87.16 -9.66 23.27
CA CYS A 669 88.10 -10.55 23.94
C CYS A 669 89.28 -10.94 23.03
N GLU A 670 89.08 -11.03 21.71
CA GLU A 670 90.08 -11.47 20.73
C GLU A 670 91.39 -10.65 20.72
N PRO A 671 91.40 -9.30 20.73
CA PRO A 671 92.64 -8.53 20.87
C PRO A 671 93.25 -8.64 22.26
N LEU A 672 92.46 -8.68 23.34
CA LEU A 672 92.93 -8.71 24.73
C LEU A 672 93.55 -10.06 25.15
N LEU A 673 93.01 -11.16 24.63
CA LEU A 673 93.52 -12.52 24.86
C LEU A 673 94.78 -12.84 24.03
N ASN A 674 95.02 -12.11 22.92
CA ASN A 674 96.20 -12.23 22.08
C ASN A 674 97.43 -11.46 22.61
N HIS A 675 97.25 -10.58 23.61
CA HIS A 675 98.36 -9.94 24.31
C HIS A 675 98.92 -10.86 25.40
N ALA A 676 100.26 -10.97 25.49
CA ALA A 676 100.93 -11.75 26.53
C ALA A 676 100.92 -10.98 27.88
N SER A 677 99.76 -10.84 28.51
CA SER A 677 99.62 -10.45 29.93
C SER A 677 99.58 -11.71 30.81
N ARG A 678 99.81 -11.56 32.13
CA ARG A 678 99.88 -12.66 33.10
C ARG A 678 98.91 -12.43 34.27
N ALA A 679 97.71 -11.93 33.98
CA ALA A 679 96.64 -11.72 34.97
C ALA A 679 95.86 -13.03 35.22
N PRO A 680 95.47 -13.36 36.47
CA PRO A 680 94.83 -14.63 36.80
C PRO A 680 93.48 -14.84 36.08
N SER A 681 92.68 -13.78 35.87
CA SER A 681 91.35 -13.83 35.23
C SER A 681 91.36 -14.06 33.71
N GLN A 682 92.54 -14.05 33.07
CA GLN A 682 92.66 -14.25 31.61
C GLN A 682 92.35 -15.69 31.18
N ALA A 683 92.74 -16.68 32.02
CA ALA A 683 92.46 -18.09 31.75
C ALA A 683 90.96 -18.42 31.93
N ASP A 684 90.34 -17.82 32.95
CA ASP A 684 88.90 -17.98 33.24
C ASP A 684 88.04 -17.37 32.13
N LEU A 685 88.44 -16.20 31.60
CA LEU A 685 87.75 -15.54 30.48
C LEU A 685 87.77 -16.41 29.20
N ARG A 686 88.87 -17.11 28.95
CA ARG A 686 89.01 -18.01 27.80
C ARG A 686 88.15 -19.27 27.95
N ALA A 687 88.12 -19.87 29.14
CA ALA A 687 87.31 -21.05 29.42
C ALA A 687 85.80 -20.76 29.32
N GLU A 688 85.36 -19.59 29.79
CA GLU A 688 83.95 -19.20 29.76
C GLU A 688 83.45 -18.86 28.34
N LEU A 689 84.32 -18.27 27.50
CA LEU A 689 84.02 -18.01 26.09
C LEU A 689 83.80 -19.30 25.31
N ASP A 690 84.67 -20.30 25.52
CA ASP A 690 84.54 -21.62 24.89
C ASP A 690 83.26 -22.35 25.33
N ARG A 691 82.85 -22.22 26.61
CA ARG A 691 81.59 -22.78 27.14
C ARG A 691 80.36 -22.18 26.45
N CYS A 692 80.31 -20.85 26.32
CA CYS A 692 79.17 -20.15 25.71
C CYS A 692 79.02 -20.47 24.22
N LEU A 693 80.15 -20.61 23.50
CA LEU A 693 80.16 -20.97 22.08
C LEU A 693 79.64 -22.40 21.82
N GLN A 694 79.79 -23.32 22.78
CA GLN A 694 79.27 -24.70 22.67
C GLN A 694 77.75 -24.80 22.91
N ILE A 695 77.16 -23.96 23.77
CA ILE A 695 75.73 -24.00 24.12
C ILE A 695 74.85 -23.39 23.02
N ARG A 696 75.35 -22.35 22.35
CA ARG A 696 74.62 -21.57 21.33
C ARG A 696 73.98 -22.38 20.21
N PRO A 697 74.69 -23.22 19.43
CA PRO A 697 74.10 -23.91 18.27
C PRO A 697 72.96 -24.85 18.70
N HIS A 698 73.11 -25.54 19.84
CA HIS A 698 72.08 -26.42 20.38
C HIS A 698 70.82 -25.66 20.81
N LEU A 699 70.95 -24.46 21.38
CA LEU A 699 69.81 -23.63 21.78
C LEU A 699 69.08 -23.05 20.55
N SER A 700 69.81 -22.63 19.53
CA SER A 700 69.22 -22.16 18.26
C SER A 700 68.43 -23.27 17.54
N ASP A 701 68.98 -24.48 17.47
CA ASP A 701 68.29 -25.63 16.85
C ASP A 701 67.04 -26.05 17.65
N LEU A 702 67.10 -25.99 18.98
CA LEU A 702 65.96 -26.31 19.86
C LEU A 702 64.85 -25.25 19.77
N SER A 703 65.22 -23.96 19.75
CA SER A 703 64.28 -22.84 19.65
C SER A 703 63.53 -22.84 18.31
N THR A 704 64.26 -22.99 17.21
CA THR A 704 63.70 -23.02 15.84
C THR A 704 62.75 -24.20 15.66
N SER A 705 63.14 -25.41 16.08
CA SER A 705 62.29 -26.60 15.99
C SER A 705 61.01 -26.48 16.85
N SER A 706 61.10 -25.84 18.03
CA SER A 706 59.95 -25.59 18.95
C SER A 706 58.94 -24.62 18.33
N LEU A 707 59.46 -23.56 17.73
CA LEU A 707 58.70 -22.52 17.08
C LEU A 707 58.02 -23.01 15.79
N ASP A 708 58.69 -23.84 14.99
CA ASP A 708 58.11 -24.47 13.80
C ASP A 708 56.96 -25.43 14.16
N ARG A 709 57.10 -26.19 15.25
CA ARG A 709 56.01 -27.03 15.78
C ARG A 709 54.81 -26.19 16.21
N LEU A 710 55.01 -25.13 16.99
CA LEU A 710 53.93 -24.24 17.44
C LEU A 710 53.21 -23.52 16.28
N ARG A 711 53.96 -23.05 15.27
CA ARG A 711 53.39 -22.43 14.05
C ARG A 711 52.53 -23.42 13.26
N SER A 712 53.05 -24.62 13.03
CA SER A 712 52.32 -25.68 12.32
C SER A 712 51.05 -26.06 13.08
N LEU A 713 51.12 -26.25 14.41
CA LEU A 713 49.96 -26.56 15.25
C LEU A 713 48.90 -25.43 15.28
N LYS A 714 49.32 -24.17 15.33
CA LYS A 714 48.42 -23.01 15.22
C LYS A 714 47.68 -23.02 13.88
N GLN A 715 48.39 -23.30 12.79
CA GLN A 715 47.82 -23.35 11.46
C GLN A 715 46.85 -24.53 11.31
N VAL A 716 47.19 -25.72 11.83
CA VAL A 716 46.30 -26.89 11.91
C VAL A 716 45.01 -26.53 12.65
N ARG A 717 45.10 -25.94 13.84
CA ARG A 717 43.91 -25.53 14.62
C ARG A 717 43.04 -24.52 13.88
N SER A 718 43.64 -23.51 13.26
CA SER A 718 42.91 -22.50 12.49
C SER A 718 42.21 -23.08 11.26
N ILE A 719 42.83 -24.04 10.58
CA ILE A 719 42.23 -24.70 9.44
C ILE A 719 41.09 -25.62 9.90
N MET A 720 41.27 -26.35 11.01
CA MET A 720 40.25 -27.23 11.58
C MET A 720 39.02 -26.45 12.05
N THR A 721 39.16 -25.34 12.79
CA THR A 721 38.00 -24.53 13.23
C THR A 721 37.23 -23.94 12.05
N GLY A 722 37.95 -23.49 11.01
CA GLY A 722 37.33 -23.02 9.78
C GLY A 722 36.54 -24.12 9.08
N LEU A 723 37.13 -25.30 8.89
CA LEU A 723 36.48 -26.46 8.25
C LEU A 723 35.30 -26.98 9.09
N GLU A 724 35.41 -27.02 10.42
CA GLU A 724 34.32 -27.36 11.34
C GLU A 724 33.12 -26.42 11.16
N LEU A 725 33.36 -25.10 11.10
CA LEU A 725 32.30 -24.12 10.88
C LEU A 725 31.60 -24.30 9.53
N HIS A 726 32.36 -24.60 8.47
CA HIS A 726 31.79 -24.89 7.15
C HIS A 726 30.99 -26.20 7.16
N LEU A 727 31.49 -27.26 7.81
CA LEU A 727 30.82 -28.54 7.88
C LEU A 727 29.52 -28.46 8.68
N VAL A 728 29.51 -27.79 9.83
CA VAL A 728 28.29 -27.59 10.62
C VAL A 728 27.23 -26.88 9.77
N LYS A 729 27.59 -25.86 8.98
CA LYS A 729 26.65 -25.19 8.08
C LYS A 729 26.04 -26.14 7.05
N PHE A 730 26.86 -26.98 6.41
CA PHE A 730 26.35 -27.95 5.43
C PHE A 730 25.48 -29.03 6.10
N GLU A 731 25.91 -29.55 7.25
CA GLU A 731 25.17 -30.55 8.04
C GLU A 731 23.81 -30.00 8.50
N THR A 732 23.76 -28.77 9.03
CA THR A 732 22.50 -28.13 9.46
C THR A 732 21.58 -27.84 8.28
N SER A 733 22.09 -27.28 7.18
CA SER A 733 21.28 -26.97 5.99
C SER A 733 20.70 -28.23 5.34
N LEU A 734 21.41 -29.37 5.41
CA LEU A 734 20.89 -30.66 4.97
C LEU A 734 19.86 -31.23 5.98
N ALA A 735 20.02 -31.01 7.28
CA ALA A 735 19.11 -31.47 8.34
C ALA A 735 17.81 -30.64 8.48
N GLU A 736 17.79 -29.41 7.94
CA GLU A 736 16.62 -28.52 7.91
C GLU A 736 15.48 -29.06 7.04
N GLN A 737 15.80 -29.81 5.98
CA GLN A 737 14.81 -30.37 5.06
C GLN A 737 14.24 -31.68 5.61
N SER A 738 12.96 -31.65 6.01
CA SER A 738 12.26 -32.77 6.66
C SER A 738 11.25 -33.50 5.77
N SER A 739 10.89 -32.94 4.60
CA SER A 739 9.94 -33.55 3.67
C SER A 739 10.31 -33.31 2.20
N VAL A 740 9.71 -34.09 1.29
CA VAL A 740 9.91 -33.90 -0.16
C VAL A 740 9.24 -32.60 -0.63
N PRO A 741 9.91 -31.77 -1.46
CA PRO A 741 9.30 -30.58 -2.06
C PRO A 741 8.01 -30.91 -2.83
N THR A 742 7.03 -30.00 -2.78
CA THR A 742 5.63 -30.30 -3.15
C THR A 742 5.32 -30.43 -4.64
N ASN A 743 6.20 -29.97 -5.52
CA ASN A 743 6.01 -30.02 -6.98
C ASN A 743 7.36 -30.15 -7.72
N ALA A 744 7.32 -30.44 -9.02
CA ALA A 744 8.50 -30.65 -9.85
C ALA A 744 9.48 -29.46 -9.82
N GLN A 745 8.97 -28.23 -9.86
CA GLN A 745 9.78 -27.02 -9.80
C GLN A 745 10.50 -26.87 -8.44
N ALA A 746 9.84 -27.24 -7.34
CA ALA A 746 10.42 -27.19 -6.00
C ALA A 746 11.49 -28.28 -5.82
N ILE A 747 11.31 -29.45 -6.44
CA ILE A 747 12.33 -30.50 -6.50
C ILE A 747 13.55 -29.99 -7.29
N GLU A 748 13.35 -29.38 -8.46
CA GLU A 748 14.44 -28.80 -9.27
C GLU A 748 15.19 -27.68 -8.52
N GLN A 749 14.48 -26.78 -7.84
CA GLN A 749 15.08 -25.73 -7.03
C GLN A 749 15.92 -26.31 -5.89
N TYR A 750 15.42 -27.35 -5.23
CA TYR A 750 16.16 -28.03 -4.17
C TYR A 750 17.39 -28.76 -4.73
N GLN A 751 17.27 -29.44 -5.87
CA GLN A 751 18.40 -30.04 -6.57
C GLN A 751 19.46 -29.01 -6.95
N GLN A 752 19.08 -27.82 -7.43
CA GLN A 752 20.02 -26.73 -7.71
C GLN A 752 20.72 -26.24 -6.45
N SER A 753 19.99 -26.13 -5.34
CA SER A 753 20.57 -25.78 -4.03
C SER A 753 21.60 -26.81 -3.57
N VAL A 754 21.28 -28.11 -3.64
CA VAL A 754 22.22 -29.18 -3.27
C VAL A 754 23.42 -29.25 -4.23
N LYS A 755 23.22 -29.03 -5.55
CA LYS A 755 24.31 -28.91 -6.54
C LYS A 755 25.23 -27.73 -6.21
N GLY A 756 24.66 -26.59 -5.80
CA GLY A 756 25.41 -25.42 -5.33
C GLY A 756 26.24 -25.74 -4.09
N MET A 757 25.63 -26.32 -3.05
CA MET A 757 26.33 -26.76 -1.84
C MET A 757 27.45 -27.76 -2.15
N ARG A 758 27.25 -28.69 -3.09
CA ARG A 758 28.27 -29.66 -3.51
C ARG A 758 29.45 -29.00 -4.24
N ALA A 759 29.17 -28.01 -5.08
CA ALA A 759 30.21 -27.23 -5.74
C ALA A 759 31.01 -26.39 -4.73
N ASP A 760 30.33 -25.78 -3.76
CA ASP A 760 30.97 -25.01 -2.69
C ASP A 760 31.80 -25.89 -1.75
N LEU A 761 31.31 -27.09 -1.40
CA LEU A 761 32.10 -28.11 -0.72
C LEU A 761 33.38 -28.38 -1.53
N SER A 762 33.25 -28.69 -2.82
CA SER A 762 34.40 -29.01 -3.70
C SER A 762 35.45 -27.88 -3.77
N ARG A 763 35.04 -26.61 -3.69
CA ARG A 763 35.96 -25.46 -3.66
C ARG A 763 36.91 -25.47 -2.45
N HIS A 764 36.48 -26.01 -1.31
CA HIS A 764 37.32 -26.08 -0.11
C HIS A 764 38.18 -27.36 -0.05
N SER A 765 38.20 -28.20 -1.08
CA SER A 765 39.10 -29.37 -1.16
C SER A 765 40.58 -29.00 -0.98
N GLY A 766 41.00 -27.84 -1.50
CA GLY A 766 42.35 -27.32 -1.30
C GLY A 766 42.67 -26.94 0.16
N THR A 767 41.65 -26.63 0.98
CA THR A 767 41.83 -26.38 2.42
C THR A 767 42.05 -27.68 3.19
N LEU A 768 41.42 -28.77 2.76
CA LEU A 768 41.60 -30.10 3.33
C LEU A 768 42.99 -30.68 3.02
N GLN A 769 43.51 -30.45 1.81
CA GLN A 769 44.90 -30.79 1.46
C GLN A 769 45.89 -30.01 2.32
N ARG A 770 45.67 -28.69 2.47
CA ARG A 770 46.50 -27.86 3.36
C ARG A 770 46.48 -28.33 4.80
N LEU A 771 45.35 -28.81 5.32
CA LEU A 771 45.29 -29.41 6.66
C LEU A 771 46.23 -30.61 6.78
N GLN A 772 46.24 -31.51 5.79
CA GLN A 772 47.12 -32.68 5.77
C GLN A 772 48.60 -32.29 5.66
N ASP A 773 48.91 -31.28 4.85
CA ASP A 773 50.28 -30.77 4.68
C ASP A 773 50.80 -30.12 5.98
N GLU A 774 49.95 -29.38 6.70
CA GLU A 774 50.30 -28.74 8.00
C GLU A 774 50.41 -29.77 9.13
N VAL A 775 49.58 -30.81 9.15
CA VAL A 775 49.71 -31.93 10.10
C VAL A 775 51.03 -32.67 9.87
N SER A 776 51.41 -32.88 8.60
CA SER A 776 52.69 -33.51 8.23
C SER A 776 53.89 -32.66 8.65
N ARG A 777 53.80 -31.32 8.50
CA ARG A 777 54.84 -30.39 8.99
C ARG A 777 54.95 -30.37 10.51
N ALA A 778 53.83 -30.36 11.23
CA ALA A 778 53.82 -30.47 12.69
C ALA A 778 54.48 -31.78 13.15
N HIS A 779 54.24 -32.89 12.43
CA HIS A 779 54.88 -34.18 12.69
C HIS A 779 56.39 -34.13 12.50
N SER A 780 56.87 -33.59 11.36
CA SER A 780 58.31 -33.45 11.10
C SER A 780 59.01 -32.56 12.13
N ALA A 781 58.40 -31.44 12.53
CA ALA A 781 58.96 -30.54 13.54
C ALA A 781 58.99 -31.20 14.94
N THR A 782 57.98 -32.01 15.25
CA THR A 782 57.94 -32.80 16.50
C THR A 782 58.99 -33.89 16.50
N GLU A 783 59.23 -34.57 15.37
CA GLU A 783 60.30 -35.56 15.26
C GLU A 783 61.69 -34.92 15.42
N GLY A 784 61.91 -33.73 14.83
CA GLY A 784 63.13 -32.94 15.02
C GLY A 784 63.35 -32.55 16.48
N LEU A 785 62.31 -32.06 17.16
CA LEU A 785 62.34 -31.76 18.59
C LEU A 785 62.62 -32.99 19.46
N SER A 786 61.99 -34.13 19.17
CA SER A 786 62.21 -35.37 19.94
C SER A 786 63.66 -35.87 19.86
N ARG A 787 64.38 -35.55 18.77
CA ARG A 787 65.82 -35.86 18.64
C ARG A 787 66.69 -34.95 19.50
N LEU A 788 66.27 -33.71 19.72
CA LEU A 788 66.99 -32.71 20.52
C LEU A 788 66.65 -32.82 22.01
N GLU A 789 65.38 -33.06 22.35
CA GLU A 789 64.87 -33.21 23.71
C GLU A 789 63.80 -34.33 23.77
N PRO A 790 64.01 -35.40 24.56
CA PRO A 790 63.11 -36.56 24.61
C PRO A 790 61.69 -36.30 25.12
N CYS A 791 61.40 -35.11 25.67
CA CYS A 791 60.12 -34.75 26.28
C CYS A 791 59.10 -34.15 25.29
N ALA A 792 59.37 -34.17 23.97
CA ALA A 792 58.42 -33.68 22.98
C ALA A 792 57.17 -34.57 22.92
N GLY A 793 56.00 -34.02 23.28
CA GLY A 793 54.74 -34.76 23.44
C GLY A 793 54.12 -35.34 22.18
N ASN A 794 53.07 -36.15 22.36
CA ASN A 794 52.39 -36.90 21.29
C ASN A 794 51.44 -36.01 20.45
N LEU A 795 51.58 -36.05 19.12
CA LEU A 795 50.71 -35.35 18.17
C LEU A 795 49.47 -36.16 17.74
N GLU A 796 49.36 -37.42 18.15
CA GLU A 796 48.29 -38.33 17.71
C GLU A 796 46.86 -37.79 17.93
N PRO A 797 46.51 -37.13 19.05
CA PRO A 797 45.15 -36.62 19.25
C PRO A 797 44.73 -35.56 18.22
N VAL A 798 45.66 -34.68 17.83
CA VAL A 798 45.40 -33.62 16.84
C VAL A 798 45.31 -34.21 15.44
N ALA A 799 46.15 -35.19 15.13
CA ALA A 799 46.10 -35.93 13.86
C ALA A 799 44.78 -36.72 13.72
N GLU A 800 44.33 -37.36 14.80
CA GLU A 800 43.07 -38.10 14.85
C GLU A 800 41.86 -37.18 14.69
N ALA A 801 41.85 -36.02 15.35
CA ALA A 801 40.81 -35.02 15.18
C ALA A 801 40.75 -34.47 13.74
N ALA A 802 41.89 -34.23 13.09
CA ALA A 802 41.95 -33.85 11.68
C ALA A 802 41.43 -34.97 10.75
N ARG A 803 41.70 -36.24 11.09
CA ARG A 803 41.20 -37.42 10.35
C ARG A 803 39.68 -37.58 10.46
N LEU A 804 39.12 -37.40 11.67
CA LEU A 804 37.68 -37.42 11.90
C LEU A 804 36.97 -36.27 11.16
N LEU A 805 37.57 -35.09 11.12
CA LEU A 805 37.06 -33.96 10.35
C LEU A 805 37.06 -34.24 8.84
N HIS A 806 38.13 -34.86 8.33
CA HIS A 806 38.20 -35.32 6.95
C HIS A 806 37.15 -36.39 6.63
N GLN A 807 36.83 -37.27 7.59
CA GLN A 807 35.78 -38.27 7.44
C GLN A 807 34.40 -37.61 7.35
N ARG A 808 34.05 -36.71 8.29
CA ARG A 808 32.80 -35.93 8.25
C ARG A 808 32.63 -35.16 6.94
N TRP A 809 33.71 -34.56 6.44
CA TRP A 809 33.73 -33.89 5.14
C TRP A 809 33.34 -34.82 3.98
N ARG A 810 33.88 -36.04 3.96
CA ARG A 810 33.53 -37.04 2.97
C ARG A 810 32.08 -37.50 3.12
N ASP A 811 31.62 -37.69 4.36
CA ASP A 811 30.28 -38.17 4.66
C ASP A 811 29.21 -37.16 4.22
N VAL A 812 29.43 -35.85 4.46
CA VAL A 812 28.57 -34.77 3.96
C VAL A 812 28.54 -34.74 2.43
N GLY A 813 29.70 -34.88 1.78
CA GLY A 813 29.78 -34.95 0.31
C GLY A 813 29.01 -36.14 -0.26
N SER A 814 29.19 -37.32 0.35
CA SER A 814 28.45 -38.54 -0.03
C SER A 814 26.95 -38.39 0.17
N GLN A 815 26.52 -37.69 1.23
CA GLN A 815 25.11 -37.43 1.49
C GLN A 815 24.50 -36.48 0.46
N MET A 816 25.21 -35.43 0.05
CA MET A 816 24.79 -34.55 -1.03
C MET A 816 24.65 -35.32 -2.35
N ASP A 817 25.63 -36.17 -2.68
CA ASP A 817 25.62 -36.98 -3.90
C ASP A 817 24.45 -38.00 -3.88
N SER A 818 24.18 -38.63 -2.74
CA SER A 818 23.03 -39.54 -2.55
C SER A 818 21.69 -38.83 -2.73
N ARG A 819 21.52 -37.64 -2.12
CA ARG A 819 20.29 -36.85 -2.25
C ARG A 819 20.05 -36.40 -3.68
N LEU A 820 21.09 -35.99 -4.41
CA LEU A 820 20.95 -35.62 -5.81
C LEU A 820 20.46 -36.79 -6.67
N CYS A 821 21.04 -37.97 -6.49
CA CYS A 821 20.62 -39.19 -7.19
C CYS A 821 19.15 -39.55 -6.90
N GLU A 822 18.75 -39.49 -5.63
CA GLU A 822 17.39 -39.79 -5.19
C GLU A 822 16.37 -38.76 -5.69
N LEU A 823 16.72 -37.48 -5.69
CA LEU A 823 15.88 -36.42 -6.25
C LEU A 823 15.74 -36.53 -7.77
N ASP A 824 16.81 -36.91 -8.49
CA ASP A 824 16.75 -37.15 -9.94
C ASP A 824 15.80 -38.32 -10.25
N HIS A 825 15.84 -39.38 -9.43
CA HIS A 825 14.90 -40.49 -9.53
C HIS A 825 13.44 -40.07 -9.24
N LEU A 826 13.21 -39.29 -8.17
CA LEU A 826 11.89 -38.77 -7.82
C LEU A 826 11.33 -37.83 -8.90
N SER A 827 12.17 -36.98 -9.48
CA SER A 827 11.80 -36.06 -10.56
C SER A 827 11.33 -36.82 -11.81
N LEU A 828 12.04 -37.90 -12.17
CA LEU A 828 11.65 -38.77 -13.28
C LEU A 828 10.29 -39.44 -13.03
N LEU A 829 10.09 -40.04 -11.86
CA LEU A 829 8.82 -40.70 -11.51
C LEU A 829 7.65 -39.70 -11.47
N LEU A 830 7.88 -38.48 -10.96
CA LEU A 830 6.87 -37.43 -10.96
C LEU A 830 6.50 -37.00 -12.39
N ALA A 831 7.48 -36.86 -13.28
CA ALA A 831 7.24 -36.51 -14.68
C ALA A 831 6.42 -37.60 -15.39
N GLU A 832 6.78 -38.87 -15.22
CA GLU A 832 6.03 -40.00 -15.79
C GLU A 832 4.59 -40.07 -15.28
N TYR A 833 4.37 -39.85 -13.97
CA TYR A 833 3.04 -39.76 -13.39
C TYR A 833 2.25 -38.56 -13.94
N ARG A 834 2.84 -37.37 -13.98
CA ARG A 834 2.17 -36.13 -14.43
C ARG A 834 1.75 -36.22 -15.89
N GLU A 835 2.62 -36.74 -16.76
CA GLU A 835 2.29 -36.98 -18.18
C GLU A 835 1.08 -37.93 -18.32
N SER A 836 1.07 -39.01 -17.54
CA SER A 836 -0.06 -39.94 -17.49
C SER A 836 -1.34 -39.30 -16.98
N TYR A 837 -1.25 -38.55 -15.88
CA TYR A 837 -2.39 -37.91 -15.22
C TYR A 837 -3.02 -36.84 -16.10
N ASP A 838 -2.22 -35.95 -16.68
CA ASP A 838 -2.69 -34.85 -17.53
C ASP A 838 -3.37 -35.38 -18.79
N CYS A 839 -2.81 -36.44 -19.39
CA CYS A 839 -3.43 -37.11 -20.54
C CYS A 839 -4.83 -37.66 -20.20
N VAL A 840 -4.95 -38.40 -19.10
CA VAL A 840 -6.21 -39.02 -18.66
C VAL A 840 -7.24 -37.96 -18.23
N ILE A 841 -6.83 -36.92 -17.50
CA ILE A 841 -7.73 -35.84 -17.07
C ILE A 841 -8.23 -35.00 -18.24
N GLN A 842 -7.37 -34.62 -19.19
CA GLN A 842 -7.81 -33.88 -20.37
C GLN A 842 -8.81 -34.69 -21.19
N TRP A 843 -8.57 -36.00 -21.33
CA TRP A 843 -9.51 -36.91 -21.98
C TRP A 843 -10.85 -37.00 -21.23
N LEU A 844 -10.82 -37.15 -19.90
CA LEU A 844 -12.03 -37.19 -19.06
C LEU A 844 -12.87 -35.92 -19.17
N LEU A 845 -12.22 -34.75 -19.13
CA LEU A 845 -12.89 -33.45 -19.31
C LEU A 845 -13.51 -33.31 -20.71
N GLY A 846 -12.80 -33.76 -21.75
CA GLY A 846 -13.31 -33.75 -23.12
C GLY A 846 -14.53 -34.66 -23.30
N VAL A 847 -14.53 -35.86 -22.72
CA VAL A 847 -15.66 -36.79 -22.78
C VAL A 847 -16.84 -36.29 -21.94
N SER A 848 -16.60 -35.72 -20.77
CA SER A 848 -17.64 -35.08 -19.95
C SER A 848 -18.33 -33.94 -20.70
N ALA A 849 -17.56 -33.04 -21.33
CA ALA A 849 -18.13 -31.96 -22.14
C ALA A 849 -18.94 -32.48 -23.33
N GLN A 850 -18.49 -33.58 -23.96
CA GLN A 850 -19.26 -34.25 -25.01
C GLN A 850 -20.58 -34.84 -24.48
N GLN A 851 -20.59 -35.36 -23.24
CA GLN A 851 -21.83 -35.81 -22.59
C GLN A 851 -22.79 -34.67 -22.28
N ASP A 852 -22.31 -33.55 -21.72
CA ASP A 852 -23.15 -32.39 -21.41
C ASP A 852 -23.81 -31.81 -22.66
N LEU A 853 -23.05 -31.69 -23.76
CA LEU A 853 -23.57 -31.25 -25.05
C LEU A 853 -24.59 -32.23 -25.66
N SER A 854 -24.49 -33.51 -25.32
CA SER A 854 -25.45 -34.53 -25.77
C SER A 854 -26.75 -34.51 -24.96
N GLN A 855 -26.72 -34.16 -23.67
CA GLN A 855 -27.91 -34.01 -22.82
C GLN A 855 -28.78 -32.79 -23.23
N ILE A 856 -28.16 -31.73 -23.77
CA ILE A 856 -28.88 -30.55 -24.28
C ILE A 856 -29.64 -30.87 -25.59
N ARG A 857 -29.18 -31.84 -26.37
CA ARG A 857 -29.79 -32.26 -27.64
C ARG A 857 -30.81 -33.38 -27.42
N GLN A 858 -31.93 -33.10 -26.75
CA GLN A 858 -33.04 -34.05 -26.71
C GLN A 858 -33.72 -34.13 -28.09
N GLY A 859 -33.48 -35.21 -28.82
CA GLY A 859 -34.12 -35.51 -30.10
C GLY A 859 -35.61 -35.83 -29.93
N LYS A 860 -36.44 -35.33 -30.85
CA LYS A 860 -37.92 -35.51 -30.80
C LYS A 860 -38.42 -36.65 -31.68
N SER A 861 -37.59 -37.17 -32.59
CA SER A 861 -37.97 -38.26 -33.50
C SER A 861 -37.33 -39.60 -33.12
N SER A 862 -38.02 -40.71 -33.41
CA SER A 862 -37.51 -42.05 -33.11
C SER A 862 -36.14 -42.33 -33.76
N ARG A 863 -35.91 -41.85 -35.00
CA ARG A 863 -34.62 -42.03 -35.70
C ARG A 863 -33.46 -41.28 -35.05
N GLU A 864 -33.70 -40.07 -34.56
CA GLU A 864 -32.67 -39.28 -33.86
C GLU A 864 -32.28 -39.94 -32.54
N LEU A 865 -33.26 -40.41 -31.76
CA LEU A 865 -33.01 -41.14 -30.51
C LEU A 865 -32.21 -42.43 -30.74
N GLN A 866 -32.49 -43.17 -31.82
CA GLN A 866 -31.72 -44.37 -32.18
C GLN A 866 -30.26 -44.03 -32.56
N SER A 867 -30.04 -42.97 -33.32
CA SER A 867 -28.70 -42.47 -33.65
C SER A 867 -27.92 -42.05 -32.39
N HIS A 868 -28.58 -41.32 -31.47
CA HIS A 868 -27.98 -40.92 -30.21
C HIS A 868 -27.65 -42.11 -29.30
N LEU A 869 -28.48 -43.16 -29.27
CA LEU A 869 -28.21 -44.38 -28.51
C LEU A 869 -26.98 -45.14 -29.06
N ILE A 870 -26.82 -45.22 -30.38
CA ILE A 870 -25.65 -45.84 -31.01
C ILE A 870 -24.38 -45.04 -30.66
N GLN A 871 -24.46 -43.71 -30.74
CA GLN A 871 -23.36 -42.83 -30.35
C GLN A 871 -22.99 -42.99 -28.87
N GLN A 872 -23.97 -43.12 -27.96
CA GLN A 872 -23.70 -43.36 -26.54
C GLN A 872 -23.11 -44.75 -26.26
N LYS A 873 -23.56 -45.81 -26.93
CA LYS A 873 -22.95 -47.15 -26.81
C LYS A 873 -21.50 -47.17 -27.31
N ALA A 874 -21.20 -46.43 -28.37
CA ALA A 874 -19.82 -46.25 -28.85
C ALA A 874 -18.96 -45.48 -27.83
N LEU A 875 -19.54 -44.49 -27.14
CA LEU A 875 -18.86 -43.74 -26.09
C LEU A 875 -18.54 -44.62 -24.87
N ILE A 876 -19.48 -45.47 -24.42
CA ILE A 876 -19.25 -46.44 -23.34
C ILE A 876 -18.04 -47.34 -23.65
N ALA A 877 -17.99 -47.90 -24.86
CA ALA A 877 -16.86 -48.73 -25.28
C ALA A 877 -15.53 -47.95 -25.34
N LYS A 878 -15.57 -46.64 -25.58
CA LYS A 878 -14.38 -45.78 -25.52
C LYS A 878 -13.96 -45.55 -24.08
N VAL A 879 -14.91 -45.33 -23.17
CA VAL A 879 -14.63 -45.15 -21.73
C VAL A 879 -14.07 -46.41 -21.09
N GLU A 880 -14.63 -47.57 -21.40
CA GLU A 880 -14.14 -48.86 -20.86
C GLU A 880 -12.73 -49.20 -21.35
N ARG A 881 -12.36 -48.80 -22.57
CA ARG A 881 -10.97 -48.97 -23.05
C ARG A 881 -9.97 -48.12 -22.29
N THR A 882 -10.40 -46.93 -21.84
CA THR A 882 -9.53 -45.99 -21.11
C THR A 882 -9.22 -46.45 -19.67
N GLN A 883 -9.81 -47.56 -19.22
CA GLN A 883 -9.50 -48.16 -17.93
C GLN A 883 -8.02 -48.52 -17.78
N GLU A 884 -7.37 -49.01 -18.85
CA GLU A 884 -5.96 -49.42 -18.83
C GLU A 884 -5.04 -48.22 -18.56
N GLU A 885 -5.30 -47.06 -19.19
CA GLU A 885 -4.54 -45.84 -18.93
C GLU A 885 -4.80 -45.26 -17.53
N VAL A 886 -6.01 -45.39 -16.99
CA VAL A 886 -6.34 -45.01 -15.61
C VAL A 886 -5.59 -45.88 -14.61
N THR A 887 -5.56 -47.20 -14.82
CA THR A 887 -4.81 -48.14 -13.98
C THR A 887 -3.30 -47.87 -14.04
N ARG A 888 -2.76 -47.61 -15.24
CA ARG A 888 -1.35 -47.21 -15.41
C ARG A 888 -1.02 -45.93 -14.63
N CYS A 889 -1.91 -44.94 -14.67
CA CYS A 889 -1.75 -43.70 -13.91
C CYS A 889 -1.71 -43.94 -12.39
N HIS A 890 -2.57 -44.84 -11.89
CA HIS A 890 -2.58 -45.23 -10.48
C HIS A 890 -1.28 -45.94 -10.08
N GLU A 891 -0.80 -46.92 -10.86
CA GLU A 891 0.46 -47.63 -10.58
C GLU A 891 1.67 -46.69 -10.57
N LEU A 892 1.72 -45.71 -11.49
CA LEU A 892 2.78 -44.68 -11.49
C LEU A 892 2.73 -43.81 -10.23
N SER A 893 1.53 -43.47 -9.76
CA SER A 893 1.36 -42.72 -8.51
C SER A 893 1.85 -43.51 -7.29
N GLU A 894 1.57 -44.82 -7.22
CA GLU A 894 2.05 -45.67 -6.13
C GLU A 894 3.58 -45.79 -6.12
N LYS A 895 4.19 -45.96 -7.30
CA LYS A 895 5.65 -45.97 -7.44
C LYS A 895 6.28 -44.68 -6.93
N TYR A 896 5.72 -43.53 -7.31
CA TYR A 896 6.18 -42.23 -6.82
C TYR A 896 6.00 -42.09 -5.30
N CYS A 897 4.81 -42.42 -4.77
CA CYS A 897 4.51 -42.32 -3.33
C CYS A 897 5.43 -43.21 -2.48
N ASN A 898 5.79 -44.40 -2.94
CA ASN A 898 6.73 -45.28 -2.24
C ASN A 898 8.15 -44.71 -2.24
N ALA A 899 8.62 -44.20 -3.39
CA ALA A 899 9.92 -43.55 -3.48
C ALA A 899 10.02 -42.31 -2.57
N VAL A 900 8.94 -41.53 -2.45
CA VAL A 900 8.87 -40.38 -1.52
C VAL A 900 9.03 -40.84 -0.06
N LYS A 901 8.32 -41.90 0.36
CA LYS A 901 8.42 -42.44 1.73
C LYS A 901 9.83 -42.91 2.07
N GLU A 902 10.48 -43.60 1.13
CA GLU A 902 11.86 -44.06 1.30
C GLU A 902 12.84 -42.89 1.43
N TYR A 903 12.65 -41.83 0.64
CA TYR A 903 13.48 -40.63 0.71
C TYR A 903 13.26 -39.87 2.03
N GLU A 904 12.02 -39.67 2.47
CA GLU A 904 11.72 -39.00 3.74
C GLU A 904 12.28 -39.77 4.95
N ALA A 905 12.30 -41.11 4.90
CA ALA A 905 12.97 -41.93 5.91
C ALA A 905 14.49 -41.68 5.95
N LYS A 906 15.14 -41.51 4.79
CA LYS A 906 16.57 -41.17 4.71
C LYS A 906 16.87 -39.76 5.21
N LEU A 907 15.96 -38.80 5.00
CA LEU A 907 16.07 -37.46 5.56
C LEU A 907 16.00 -37.48 7.09
N ALA A 908 15.05 -38.22 7.66
CA ALA A 908 14.90 -38.39 9.11
C ALA A 908 16.14 -39.05 9.73
N ALA A 909 16.64 -40.15 9.15
CA ALA A 909 17.83 -40.82 9.65
C ALA A 909 19.09 -39.92 9.65
N TYR A 910 19.23 -39.06 8.63
CA TYR A 910 20.33 -38.10 8.59
C TYR A 910 20.16 -36.96 9.60
N ARG A 911 18.92 -36.51 9.85
CA ARG A 911 18.62 -35.49 10.86
C ARG A 911 18.99 -35.99 12.27
N ASP A 912 18.62 -37.22 12.61
CA ASP A 912 18.96 -37.84 13.90
C ASP A 912 20.49 -37.95 14.09
N LEU A 913 21.21 -38.28 13.01
CA LEU A 913 22.67 -38.32 13.00
C LEU A 913 23.28 -36.94 13.28
N VAL A 914 22.78 -35.88 12.63
CA VAL A 914 23.26 -34.50 12.83
C VAL A 914 22.93 -34.00 14.23
N GLU A 915 21.75 -34.30 14.75
CA GLU A 915 21.34 -33.93 16.11
C GLU A 915 22.25 -34.57 17.18
N SER A 916 22.67 -35.82 16.97
CA SER A 916 23.67 -36.49 17.82
C SER A 916 25.05 -35.81 17.77
N ILE A 917 25.38 -35.08 16.71
CA ILE A 917 26.69 -34.42 16.52
C ILE A 917 26.67 -32.96 17.02
N THR A 918 25.59 -32.21 16.76
CA THR A 918 25.51 -30.77 17.05
C THR A 918 24.73 -30.42 18.31
N GLY A 919 24.01 -31.37 18.92
CA GLY A 919 23.26 -31.19 20.16
C GLY A 919 21.96 -30.39 20.05
N ALA A 920 21.66 -29.81 18.88
CA ALA A 920 20.38 -29.20 18.53
C ALA A 920 20.25 -29.02 17.00
N VAL A 921 19.07 -29.34 16.45
CA VAL A 921 18.65 -29.02 15.08
C VAL A 921 17.37 -28.17 15.15
N PRO A 922 17.22 -27.11 14.34
CA PRO A 922 16.00 -26.29 14.34
C PRO A 922 14.73 -27.11 14.07
N ASP A 923 13.75 -26.98 14.97
CA ASP A 923 12.46 -27.68 14.87
C ASP A 923 11.56 -27.05 13.80
N HIS A 924 11.70 -27.53 12.56
CA HIS A 924 10.82 -27.16 11.46
C HIS A 924 9.60 -28.07 11.39
N ARG A 925 8.40 -27.49 11.56
CA ARG A 925 7.11 -28.15 11.31
C ARG A 925 7.10 -28.76 9.91
N PRO A 926 6.62 -30.01 9.73
CA PRO A 926 6.55 -30.64 8.43
C PRO A 926 5.71 -29.78 7.49
N THR A 927 6.33 -29.34 6.39
CA THR A 927 5.64 -28.63 5.32
C THR A 927 4.75 -29.65 4.61
N SER A 928 3.49 -29.27 4.33
CA SER A 928 2.45 -30.09 3.68
C SER A 928 3.03 -31.19 2.77
N SER A 929 2.90 -32.46 3.16
CA SER A 929 3.47 -33.59 2.42
C SER A 929 2.95 -33.64 0.98
N ALA A 930 3.87 -33.72 0.01
CA ALA A 930 3.57 -33.94 -1.40
C ALA A 930 2.71 -35.21 -1.62
N LEU A 931 2.85 -36.19 -0.73
CA LEU A 931 2.10 -37.44 -0.72
C LEU A 931 0.59 -37.19 -0.61
N ASN A 932 0.18 -36.30 0.30
CA ASN A 932 -1.23 -35.97 0.53
C ASN A 932 -1.88 -35.30 -0.69
N ASN A 933 -1.10 -34.63 -1.54
CA ASN A 933 -1.62 -33.96 -2.73
C ASN A 933 -1.86 -34.96 -3.87
N ILE A 934 -0.91 -35.86 -4.11
CA ILE A 934 -1.02 -36.87 -5.17
C ILE A 934 -2.07 -37.92 -4.80
N GLU A 935 -2.16 -38.34 -3.54
CA GLU A 935 -3.22 -39.25 -3.09
C GLU A 935 -4.61 -38.66 -3.36
N LYS A 936 -4.82 -37.36 -3.09
CA LYS A 936 -6.08 -36.66 -3.39
C LYS A 936 -6.37 -36.55 -4.89
N GLU A 937 -5.35 -36.28 -5.71
CA GLU A 937 -5.48 -36.21 -7.17
C GLU A 937 -5.93 -37.55 -7.76
N VAL A 938 -5.29 -38.65 -7.34
CA VAL A 938 -5.61 -39.99 -7.81
C VAL A 938 -7.01 -40.41 -7.39
N ILE A 939 -7.40 -40.16 -6.14
CA ILE A 939 -8.78 -40.40 -5.66
C ILE A 939 -9.78 -39.61 -6.52
N SER A 940 -9.52 -38.32 -6.76
CA SER A 940 -10.41 -37.49 -7.58
C SER A 940 -10.51 -37.96 -9.04
N LEU A 941 -9.41 -38.45 -9.62
CA LEU A 941 -9.39 -39.00 -10.97
C LEU A 941 -10.22 -40.28 -11.05
N LEU A 942 -10.05 -41.20 -10.09
CA LEU A 942 -10.81 -42.45 -10.01
C LEU A 942 -12.31 -42.19 -9.82
N ASP A 943 -12.67 -41.24 -8.95
CA ASP A 943 -14.06 -40.83 -8.73
C ASP A 943 -14.69 -40.25 -10.01
N ARG A 944 -13.96 -39.38 -10.72
CA ARG A 944 -14.42 -38.79 -12.00
C ARG A 944 -14.59 -39.83 -13.08
N TYR A 945 -13.63 -40.74 -13.25
CA TYR A 945 -13.72 -41.84 -14.22
C TYR A 945 -14.94 -42.73 -13.92
N THR A 946 -15.11 -43.13 -12.66
CA THR A 946 -16.22 -43.99 -12.23
C THR A 946 -17.57 -43.29 -12.41
N SER A 947 -17.65 -42.00 -12.06
CA SER A 947 -18.87 -41.19 -12.24
C SER A 947 -19.25 -41.04 -13.71
N LEU A 948 -18.27 -40.78 -14.59
CA LEU A 948 -18.48 -40.67 -16.03
C LEU A 948 -18.90 -42.01 -16.66
N LEU A 949 -18.29 -43.12 -16.22
CA LEU A 949 -18.68 -44.46 -16.66
C LEU A 949 -20.12 -44.79 -16.28
N ASN A 950 -20.54 -44.44 -15.06
CA ASN A 950 -21.92 -44.64 -14.64
C ASN A 950 -22.88 -43.72 -15.40
N LEU A 951 -22.54 -42.44 -15.54
CA LEU A 951 -23.36 -41.46 -16.27
C LEU A 951 -23.55 -41.83 -17.75
N THR A 952 -22.50 -42.30 -18.43
CA THR A 952 -22.59 -42.81 -19.81
C THR A 952 -23.50 -44.03 -19.91
N LYS A 953 -23.40 -44.98 -18.97
CA LYS A 953 -24.26 -46.17 -18.91
C LYS A 953 -25.73 -45.82 -18.64
N ASP A 954 -25.98 -44.92 -17.69
CA ASP A 954 -27.33 -44.47 -17.34
C ASP A 954 -27.98 -43.65 -18.45
N ASN A 955 -27.24 -42.72 -19.09
CA ASN A 955 -27.73 -41.97 -20.25
C ASN A 955 -28.10 -42.90 -21.42
N ALA A 956 -27.31 -43.95 -21.68
CA ALA A 956 -27.64 -44.94 -22.71
C ALA A 956 -28.90 -45.74 -22.36
N LYS A 957 -29.11 -46.05 -21.07
CA LYS A 957 -30.34 -46.70 -20.60
C LYS A 957 -31.56 -45.81 -20.79
N LEU A 958 -31.49 -44.54 -20.35
CA LEU A 958 -32.57 -43.56 -20.50
C LEU A 958 -32.91 -43.28 -21.98
N LEU A 959 -31.91 -43.16 -22.85
CA LEU A 959 -32.13 -43.02 -24.29
C LEU A 959 -32.78 -44.26 -24.91
N GLY A 960 -32.45 -45.46 -24.40
CA GLY A 960 -33.08 -46.70 -24.80
C GLY A 960 -34.57 -46.75 -24.44
N GLU A 961 -34.91 -46.34 -23.22
CA GLU A 961 -36.30 -46.26 -22.74
C GLU A 961 -37.09 -45.18 -23.50
N ALA A 962 -36.51 -44.01 -23.74
CA ALA A 962 -37.14 -42.93 -24.50
C ALA A 962 -37.37 -43.29 -25.98
N LEU A 963 -36.44 -44.01 -26.60
CA LEU A 963 -36.59 -44.52 -27.97
C LEU A 963 -37.79 -45.47 -28.08
N GLN A 964 -37.94 -46.38 -27.12
CA GLN A 964 -39.06 -47.32 -27.10
C GLN A 964 -40.40 -46.59 -27.03
N GLN A 965 -40.51 -45.58 -26.15
CA GLN A 965 -41.74 -44.81 -25.99
C GLN A 965 -42.07 -43.92 -27.21
N ALA A 966 -41.06 -43.36 -27.88
CA ALA A 966 -41.25 -42.61 -29.12
C ALA A 966 -41.75 -43.51 -30.28
N GLN A 967 -41.25 -44.74 -30.38
CA GLN A 967 -41.72 -45.72 -31.38
C GLN A 967 -43.18 -46.12 -31.16
N GLU A 968 -43.58 -46.30 -29.91
CA GLU A 968 -44.97 -46.60 -29.53
C GLU A 968 -45.92 -45.43 -29.87
N ASN A 969 -45.48 -44.17 -29.68
CA ASN A 969 -46.28 -42.98 -30.00
C ASN A 969 -46.42 -42.71 -31.51
N GLU A 970 -45.35 -42.86 -32.31
CA GLU A 970 -45.43 -42.73 -33.78
C GLU A 970 -46.39 -43.76 -34.41
N PHE A 971 -46.46 -44.96 -33.83
CA PHE A 971 -47.43 -45.99 -34.23
C PHE A 971 -48.87 -45.58 -33.89
N ALA A 972 -49.10 -44.86 -32.78
CA ALA A 972 -50.41 -44.36 -32.41
C ALA A 972 -50.89 -43.18 -33.29
N GLU A 973 -50.01 -42.24 -33.65
CA GLU A 973 -50.34 -41.09 -34.53
C GLU A 973 -50.68 -41.51 -35.97
N THR A 974 -49.95 -42.49 -36.51
CA THR A 974 -50.25 -43.07 -37.84
C THR A 974 -51.59 -43.83 -37.86
N ALA A 975 -52.01 -44.42 -36.74
CA ALA A 975 -53.34 -45.01 -36.61
C ALA A 975 -54.46 -43.95 -36.62
N VAL A 976 -54.25 -42.78 -36.01
CA VAL A 976 -55.24 -41.67 -35.95
C VAL A 976 -55.44 -41.00 -37.32
N THR A 977 -54.36 -40.74 -38.06
CA THR A 977 -54.44 -40.14 -39.41
C THR A 977 -55.13 -41.07 -40.41
N HIS A 978 -54.94 -42.39 -40.29
CA HIS A 978 -55.68 -43.38 -41.09
C HIS A 978 -57.19 -43.37 -40.80
N VAL A 979 -57.60 -43.13 -39.56
CA VAL A 979 -59.03 -43.00 -39.21
C VAL A 979 -59.62 -41.71 -39.77
N GLN A 980 -58.90 -40.58 -39.74
CA GLN A 980 -59.35 -39.31 -40.34
C GLN A 980 -59.50 -39.37 -41.87
N TRP A 981 -58.62 -40.09 -42.57
CA TRP A 981 -58.73 -40.29 -44.01
C TRP A 981 -59.94 -41.14 -44.40
N ILE A 982 -60.34 -42.11 -43.57
CA ILE A 982 -61.53 -42.94 -43.79
C ILE A 982 -62.80 -42.09 -43.70
N THR A 983 -62.93 -41.20 -42.71
CA THR A 983 -64.08 -40.27 -42.60
C THR A 983 -64.18 -39.29 -43.78
N GLU A 984 -63.06 -38.79 -44.29
CA GLU A 984 -63.02 -37.89 -45.46
C GLU A 984 -63.39 -38.60 -46.78
N MET A 985 -63.00 -39.89 -46.91
CA MET A 985 -63.42 -40.76 -48.01
C MET A 985 -64.92 -41.08 -47.96
N GLU A 986 -65.51 -41.27 -46.77
CA GLU A 986 -66.95 -41.48 -46.58
C GLU A 986 -67.79 -40.25 -46.98
N GLU A 987 -67.31 -39.02 -46.69
CA GLU A 987 -67.92 -37.77 -47.17
C GLU A 987 -67.85 -37.62 -48.71
N ARG A 988 -66.73 -38.04 -49.33
CA ARG A 988 -66.60 -38.05 -50.80
C ARG A 988 -67.48 -39.10 -51.48
N MET A 989 -67.64 -40.27 -50.87
CA MET A 989 -68.55 -41.32 -51.40
C MET A 989 -70.03 -40.92 -51.29
N THR A 990 -70.41 -40.20 -50.24
CA THR A 990 -71.78 -39.64 -50.12
C THR A 990 -72.04 -38.53 -51.14
N SER A 991 -71.04 -37.71 -51.48
CA SER A 991 -71.11 -36.74 -52.58
C SER A 991 -71.28 -37.40 -53.96
N MET A 992 -70.57 -38.51 -54.26
CA MET A 992 -70.76 -39.27 -55.52
C MET A 992 -72.09 -40.01 -55.60
N ARG A 993 -72.65 -40.49 -54.47
CA ARG A 993 -73.98 -41.12 -54.45
C ARG A 993 -75.07 -40.16 -54.93
N VAL A 994 -75.00 -38.88 -54.55
CA VAL A 994 -75.94 -37.84 -55.00
C VAL A 994 -75.80 -37.57 -56.52
N ALA A 995 -74.58 -37.58 -57.06
CA ALA A 995 -74.34 -37.41 -58.49
C ALA A 995 -74.77 -38.61 -59.36
N SER A 996 -74.79 -39.82 -58.81
CA SER A 996 -75.25 -41.04 -59.50
C SER A 996 -76.77 -41.21 -59.55
N LEU A 997 -77.52 -40.53 -58.67
CA LEU A 997 -78.99 -40.62 -58.61
C LEU A 997 -79.68 -39.85 -59.77
N ASP A 998 -79.05 -38.80 -60.28
CA ASP A 998 -79.62 -37.97 -61.37
C ASP A 998 -79.49 -38.61 -62.77
N GLN A 999 -78.68 -39.67 -62.93
CA GLN A 999 -78.44 -40.33 -64.23
C GLN A 999 -79.23 -41.63 -64.45
N VAL A 1000 -79.97 -42.16 -63.45
CA VAL A 1000 -80.54 -43.53 -63.51
C VAL A 1000 -82.06 -43.63 -63.65
N HIS A 1001 -82.87 -42.56 -63.63
CA HIS A 1001 -84.34 -42.73 -63.72
C HIS A 1001 -85.10 -41.87 -64.75
N LEU A 1002 -84.58 -41.76 -65.99
CA LEU A 1002 -85.36 -41.30 -67.16
C LEU A 1002 -85.81 -42.42 -68.13
N LEU A 1003 -85.58 -43.72 -67.88
CA LEU A 1003 -86.11 -44.79 -68.74
C LEU A 1003 -86.53 -46.08 -67.97
N ALA A 1004 -87.84 -46.15 -67.68
CA ALA A 1004 -88.78 -47.28 -67.58
C ALA A 1004 -88.44 -48.63 -66.88
N GLY A 1005 -89.26 -48.97 -65.87
CA GLY A 1005 -90.04 -50.23 -65.81
C GLY A 1005 -89.47 -51.43 -65.03
N SER A 1006 -89.93 -51.59 -63.77
CA SER A 1006 -89.99 -52.72 -62.81
C SER A 1006 -89.61 -54.17 -63.22
N PRO A 1007 -89.53 -55.16 -62.28
CA PRO A 1007 -89.14 -55.15 -60.86
C PRO A 1007 -88.09 -56.24 -60.53
N SER A 1008 -87.02 -55.97 -59.79
CA SER A 1008 -86.36 -57.02 -59.01
C SER A 1008 -85.54 -56.46 -57.83
N GLU A 1009 -86.19 -55.71 -56.95
CA GLU A 1009 -85.63 -55.44 -55.61
C GLU A 1009 -85.51 -56.72 -54.76
N GLN A 1010 -86.19 -57.82 -55.11
CA GLN A 1010 -86.17 -59.07 -54.34
C GLN A 1010 -84.93 -59.95 -54.53
N THR A 1011 -84.15 -59.82 -55.61
CA THR A 1011 -82.90 -60.59 -55.80
C THR A 1011 -81.71 -59.95 -55.09
N ASN A 1012 -81.71 -58.62 -54.91
CA ASN A 1012 -80.64 -57.91 -54.20
C ASN A 1012 -80.82 -57.91 -52.68
N GLN A 1013 -82.05 -58.02 -52.19
CA GLN A 1013 -82.32 -58.09 -50.74
C GLN A 1013 -81.92 -59.46 -50.15
N LEU A 1014 -82.10 -60.56 -50.90
CA LEU A 1014 -81.65 -61.90 -50.49
C LEU A 1014 -80.12 -62.07 -50.53
N LEU A 1015 -79.41 -61.32 -51.40
CA LEU A 1015 -77.95 -61.36 -51.46
C LEU A 1015 -77.31 -60.58 -50.30
N ILE A 1016 -77.91 -59.46 -49.90
CA ILE A 1016 -77.49 -58.66 -48.75
C ILE A 1016 -77.76 -59.41 -47.43
N GLU A 1017 -78.90 -60.09 -47.29
CA GLU A 1017 -79.18 -60.93 -46.11
C GLU A 1017 -78.26 -62.16 -46.03
N SER A 1018 -77.83 -62.73 -47.16
CA SER A 1018 -76.87 -63.85 -47.18
C SER A 1018 -75.44 -63.39 -46.85
N LEU A 1019 -75.04 -62.18 -47.26
CA LEU A 1019 -73.73 -61.58 -46.94
C LEU A 1019 -73.65 -61.08 -45.50
N GLN A 1020 -74.74 -60.54 -44.93
CA GLN A 1020 -74.81 -60.16 -43.52
C GLN A 1020 -74.76 -61.38 -42.59
N LYS A 1021 -75.35 -62.52 -43.00
CA LYS A 1021 -75.31 -63.75 -42.20
C LYS A 1021 -73.91 -64.40 -42.15
N LYS A 1022 -73.14 -64.36 -43.25
CA LYS A 1022 -71.75 -64.87 -43.27
C LYS A 1022 -70.74 -63.95 -42.55
N SER A 1023 -71.05 -62.66 -42.41
CA SER A 1023 -70.20 -61.69 -41.71
C SER A 1023 -70.20 -61.83 -40.19
N MET A 1024 -71.20 -62.49 -39.58
CA MET A 1024 -71.33 -62.59 -38.12
C MET A 1024 -70.80 -63.91 -37.50
N GLU A 1025 -70.35 -64.90 -38.29
CA GLU A 1025 -69.97 -66.24 -37.80
C GLU A 1025 -68.46 -66.50 -37.61
N SER A 1026 -67.57 -65.49 -37.61
CA SER A 1026 -66.14 -65.73 -37.30
C SER A 1026 -65.47 -64.54 -36.60
N PRO A 1027 -65.25 -64.61 -35.28
CA PRO A 1027 -64.33 -63.71 -34.60
C PRO A 1027 -62.93 -64.35 -34.67
N ASN A 1028 -62.05 -63.76 -35.48
CA ASN A 1028 -60.66 -64.15 -35.78
C ASN A 1028 -60.51 -65.11 -36.98
N GLY A 1029 -60.44 -64.56 -38.20
CA GLY A 1029 -60.13 -65.29 -39.42
C GLY A 1029 -59.18 -64.51 -40.34
N SER A 1030 -58.13 -65.20 -40.77
CA SER A 1030 -57.00 -64.81 -41.64
C SER A 1030 -57.35 -64.03 -42.92
N LEU A 1031 -56.40 -63.19 -43.36
CA LEU A 1031 -56.40 -62.37 -44.58
C LEU A 1031 -56.71 -63.16 -45.88
N GLN A 1032 -56.56 -64.48 -45.85
CA GLN A 1032 -56.80 -65.37 -46.98
C GLN A 1032 -58.30 -65.54 -47.30
N ASP A 1033 -59.19 -65.47 -46.31
CA ASP A 1033 -60.63 -65.68 -46.51
C ASP A 1033 -61.32 -64.45 -47.14
N LEU A 1034 -60.77 -63.26 -46.91
CA LEU A 1034 -61.22 -62.00 -47.54
C LEU A 1034 -60.82 -61.90 -49.02
N LEU A 1035 -59.66 -62.46 -49.40
CA LEU A 1035 -59.21 -62.50 -50.80
C LEU A 1035 -60.11 -63.41 -51.66
N CYS A 1036 -60.58 -64.53 -51.10
CA CYS A 1036 -61.48 -65.44 -51.82
C CYS A 1036 -62.88 -64.83 -52.05
N LEU A 1037 -63.37 -64.03 -51.09
CA LEU A 1037 -64.60 -63.23 -51.22
C LEU A 1037 -64.46 -62.07 -52.23
N TYR A 1038 -63.26 -61.49 -52.34
CA TYR A 1038 -62.98 -60.42 -53.31
C TYR A 1038 -62.97 -60.94 -54.75
N ASP A 1039 -62.32 -62.09 -55.01
CA ASP A 1039 -62.28 -62.71 -56.34
C ASP A 1039 -63.68 -63.16 -56.82
N GLU A 1040 -64.55 -63.61 -55.91
CA GLU A 1040 -65.95 -63.97 -56.24
C GLU A 1040 -66.84 -62.76 -56.59
N VAL A 1041 -66.52 -61.58 -56.04
CA VAL A 1041 -67.22 -60.32 -56.32
C VAL A 1041 -66.68 -59.65 -57.59
N GLU A 1042 -65.35 -59.67 -57.79
CA GLU A 1042 -64.66 -59.12 -58.97
C GLU A 1042 -65.05 -59.87 -60.25
N THR A 1043 -65.25 -61.18 -60.18
CA THR A 1043 -65.68 -61.96 -61.36
C THR A 1043 -67.15 -61.78 -61.73
N LYS A 1044 -68.01 -61.33 -60.81
CA LYS A 1044 -69.45 -61.12 -61.06
C LYS A 1044 -69.82 -59.67 -61.40
N MET A 1045 -69.00 -58.68 -61.05
CA MET A 1045 -69.19 -57.27 -61.42
C MET A 1045 -68.25 -56.86 -62.56
N LYS A 1046 -68.63 -57.11 -63.81
CA LYS A 1046 -68.00 -56.42 -64.96
C LYS A 1046 -68.40 -54.94 -64.95
N VAL A 1047 -67.49 -54.02 -64.61
CA VAL A 1047 -67.37 -52.62 -65.14
C VAL A 1047 -66.25 -51.82 -64.45
N ASN A 1048 -65.60 -50.97 -65.27
CA ASN A 1048 -64.80 -49.77 -65.00
C ASN A 1048 -63.26 -49.86 -64.88
N VAL A 1049 -62.60 -49.21 -65.85
CA VAL A 1049 -61.15 -49.29 -66.16
C VAL A 1049 -60.33 -48.15 -65.55
N ASP A 1050 -60.94 -47.14 -64.91
CA ASP A 1050 -60.20 -45.94 -64.47
C ASP A 1050 -59.78 -45.90 -62.99
N LEU A 1051 -59.98 -46.97 -62.21
CA LEU A 1051 -59.51 -47.08 -60.82
C LEU A 1051 -58.21 -47.90 -60.65
N VAL A 1052 -57.71 -48.49 -61.74
CA VAL A 1052 -56.52 -49.37 -61.76
C VAL A 1052 -55.20 -48.67 -61.37
N PRO A 1053 -54.96 -47.37 -61.64
CA PRO A 1053 -53.71 -46.70 -61.22
C PRO A 1053 -53.65 -46.38 -59.72
N ALA A 1054 -54.78 -46.10 -59.08
CA ALA A 1054 -54.83 -45.72 -57.67
C ALA A 1054 -54.60 -46.91 -56.72
N PHE A 1055 -55.11 -48.10 -57.07
CA PHE A 1055 -54.90 -49.33 -56.29
C PHE A 1055 -53.48 -49.91 -56.43
N LYS A 1056 -52.79 -49.69 -57.56
CA LYS A 1056 -51.37 -50.05 -57.71
C LYS A 1056 -50.43 -49.22 -56.83
N LEU A 1057 -50.79 -47.97 -56.50
CA LEU A 1057 -50.00 -47.12 -55.61
C LEU A 1057 -50.11 -47.58 -54.14
N ILE A 1058 -51.33 -47.96 -53.72
CA ILE A 1058 -51.64 -48.46 -52.37
C ILE A 1058 -50.94 -49.81 -52.09
N LEU A 1059 -50.82 -50.69 -53.09
CA LEU A 1059 -50.07 -51.94 -52.95
C LEU A 1059 -48.54 -51.75 -52.93
N SER A 1060 -48.00 -50.67 -53.51
CA SER A 1060 -46.54 -50.40 -53.49
C SER A 1060 -46.02 -49.97 -52.13
N VAL A 1061 -46.85 -49.33 -51.30
CA VAL A 1061 -46.46 -48.82 -49.97
C VAL A 1061 -46.56 -49.90 -48.88
N ARG A 1062 -47.35 -50.97 -49.10
CA ARG A 1062 -47.43 -52.11 -48.17
C ARG A 1062 -46.41 -53.23 -48.43
N GLY A 1063 -45.61 -53.13 -49.50
CA GLY A 1063 -44.61 -54.13 -49.90
C GLY A 1063 -43.23 -54.01 -49.23
N SER A 1064 -42.99 -53.00 -48.40
CA SER A 1064 -41.73 -52.85 -47.64
C SER A 1064 -42.03 -52.83 -46.14
N LYS A 1065 -42.19 -54.04 -45.57
CA LYS A 1065 -41.78 -54.33 -44.21
C LYS A 1065 -40.36 -54.86 -44.24
#